data_AF-A0A7S4AFI0-F1
#
_entry.id   AF-A0A7S4AFI0-F1
#
_cell.length_a   1.000
_cell.length_b   1.000
_cell.length_c   1.000
_cell.angle_alpha   90.00
_cell.angle_beta   90.00
_cell.angle_gamma   90.00
#
_symmetry.space_group_name_H-M   'P 1'
#
loop_
_entity.id
_entity.type
_entity.pdbx_description
1 polymer ?
#
loop_
_entity_poly.entity_id
_entity_poly.type
_entity_poly.pdbx_seq_one_letter_code
_entity_poly.pdbx_strand_id
1 'polypeptide(L)'
;MGRKNNTKKNNKKNNKQSNGRKYNTSSNGKNNNATPRQQQTTAATMTENVPAFHSKQTNGGNGNGGGGGYYDIYKRSTTKFINWMKETLPNCKMNSVNDLTNGVDDLHKRTVESVQGQQDQPASAADVDVDADNSNDQDQDEDCKQLFVAPKHIIDELSKSIRYRQLVTDNRFAAAAVTDEGHSYMIETLRYCRNVLKYGRRIAKVASVIDRQNAKEEEGVTEDRFGNAFAALQIDDDEEEEEEDDTTPTIDVDKIRDGTFQSQPPFKSPETPKSCKEIKIDTLINGDARFQCLALLNTMDDYMRIVHQHYGLLKNHLRGQVILAKHASQSSQTNTNKKDKDNDGDDDGTLKLLMECTVVANMATESIRSAEHLLKINHPHVSSFYHVLTIVFMSDYVVEIEKMLVAQDSDNINYGKFENALKLRYAVIELVAKIVESAFHNNPGYEFNNPKKQPQPRVTDAVKAFTRKFGIKSKMDTLNREFAQPLFFYVMMQTHLTIEKGFHGMPGLESNSWLKHSAYIGGDNSILNTQNLIQKILDVATPRSKLISKAGYWGKQFDEQTNPATCIRGDLDEIFAGCILPEIISFCMKAHLYTIPDSSNLLTLLDVFQRHINEDQKAPVPISVSFSFHAMLTSILVLQGDGDLARIASVTKESYNKLFAQLDVLSKPSNDPPNTPNFYCNVGIYKQLVIFAKPLPVDYKQFQGHAIIDPHLVERFAYWNPLLGGEYMLLCTYLSSIGLGSATIDTMGQLRFTLHLYNALKQRDPSIVGSVPFLDKIDKLFSKTKAVWVGGRPDKGSYAKHFFMSWGHSISNAKQLASQRGDGSMKVFQKALFNKSLTRDLDEILPENYSNSYQSVVQHIFPDDTSVREYTVLNPTKESVEEHGGLYDLLTQVNMTRDSIDEDEDYLSMNLTAVGCILLKFTNKLSKELGWDEIISQILLSEPELRTGKTMGGRKMKEGGFLASDLNMSRQGISYIWGLMLAQFDINGDQSADATKPFGDLNKISNVTKGFFSNIRLEEYIYFVKESELSCKPNRRNPLEGPYPYGRTGLTAQDPLQSYQCFKYNKAGNPDVRLVFPGKLTPFIPDETGFAQTLSGKISGSMLTRLPNGKYRHIASYSLNELIDLGWDGSWYLSTRAKHGVTGQFVPFINGYDSDEDDEYEPIDVEAGKRAGIIGRPIELKGRYAMVRKGFDRPSMVCIN
;
A
#
# COMPACT_ATOMS: atom_id res chain seq x y z
N MET A 1 32.10 -17.98 55.31
CA MET A 1 32.03 -17.26 56.61
C MET A 1 30.60 -16.72 56.74
N GLY A 2 29.68 -17.44 57.41
CA GLY A 2 29.17 -17.18 58.78
C GLY A 2 28.10 -16.08 58.75
N ARG A 3 26.86 -16.16 59.28
CA ARG A 3 26.06 -17.01 60.19
C ARG A 3 24.58 -16.79 59.78
N LYS A 4 23.71 -17.80 59.63
CA LYS A 4 22.79 -18.42 60.62
C LYS A 4 21.79 -17.51 61.37
N ASN A 5 20.51 -17.93 61.26
CA ASN A 5 19.43 -17.94 62.28
C ASN A 5 18.68 -16.61 62.57
N ASN A 6 17.39 -16.54 62.91
CA ASN A 6 16.29 -17.50 63.02
C ASN A 6 14.97 -16.74 63.34
N THR A 7 13.83 -17.32 62.93
CA THR A 7 12.52 -17.38 63.64
C THR A 7 11.77 -16.10 64.09
N LYS A 8 10.47 -15.99 63.77
CA LYS A 8 9.35 -16.53 64.58
C LYS A 8 7.97 -16.30 63.92
N LYS A 9 7.11 -17.30 64.11
CA LYS A 9 5.67 -17.39 63.81
C LYS A 9 4.82 -16.59 64.82
N ASN A 10 3.63 -16.13 64.40
CA ASN A 10 2.31 -16.33 65.05
C ASN A 10 1.22 -15.51 64.30
N ASN A 11 0.21 -16.15 63.66
CA ASN A 11 -1.09 -16.62 64.19
C ASN A 11 -2.11 -15.51 64.53
N LYS A 12 -3.17 -15.33 63.71
CA LYS A 12 -4.60 -15.60 63.99
C LYS A 12 -5.60 -14.79 63.14
N LYS A 13 -6.38 -15.54 62.35
CA LYS A 13 -7.86 -15.56 62.14
C LYS A 13 -8.77 -14.33 62.45
N ASN A 14 -9.67 -14.13 61.47
CA ASN A 14 -11.13 -13.88 61.52
C ASN A 14 -11.71 -12.47 61.72
N ASN A 15 -12.45 -11.99 60.69
CA ASN A 15 -13.90 -11.64 60.61
C ASN A 15 -14.11 -10.44 59.66
N LYS A 16 -14.87 -10.57 58.56
CA LYS A 16 -16.34 -10.57 58.37
C LYS A 16 -17.00 -9.18 58.52
N GLN A 17 -17.91 -8.91 57.57
CA GLN A 17 -18.87 -7.79 57.39
C GLN A 17 -18.31 -6.59 56.60
N SER A 18 -18.76 -6.29 55.37
CA SER A 18 -20.11 -6.01 54.81
C SER A 18 -20.63 -4.60 55.14
N ASN A 19 -21.11 -3.93 54.08
CA ASN A 19 -21.63 -2.56 53.98
C ASN A 19 -20.52 -1.54 53.72
N GLY A 20 -20.57 -0.67 52.72
CA GLY A 20 -21.70 -0.20 51.93
C GLY A 20 -21.55 1.33 51.80
N ARG A 21 -21.92 1.86 50.64
CA ARG A 21 -22.07 3.29 50.28
C ARG A 21 -20.80 4.08 49.92
N LYS A 22 -20.77 4.40 48.62
CA LYS A 22 -20.76 5.76 48.02
C LYS A 22 -19.98 6.82 48.80
N TYR A 23 -18.96 7.40 48.16
CA TYR A 23 -18.79 8.84 48.17
C TYR A 23 -18.25 9.39 46.85
N ASN A 24 -18.88 10.51 46.51
CA ASN A 24 -18.60 11.43 45.44
C ASN A 24 -17.29 12.19 45.68
N THR A 25 -16.62 12.48 44.57
CA THR A 25 -15.94 13.73 44.19
C THR A 25 -15.34 14.69 45.23
N SER A 26 -14.15 15.13 44.82
CA SER A 26 -13.44 16.37 45.14
C SER A 26 -12.60 16.39 46.42
N SER A 27 -11.29 16.57 46.25
CA SER A 27 -10.70 17.91 46.36
C SER A 27 -9.18 17.85 46.28
N ASN A 28 -8.65 18.94 45.76
CA ASN A 28 -7.26 19.39 45.76
C ASN A 28 -6.36 18.83 46.86
N GLY A 29 -5.17 18.39 46.46
CA GLY A 29 -4.03 18.21 47.35
C GLY A 29 -2.72 18.37 46.59
N LYS A 30 -2.19 19.60 46.56
CA LYS A 30 -0.75 19.83 46.34
C LYS A 30 0.01 19.06 47.43
N ASN A 31 0.98 18.23 47.06
CA ASN A 31 2.27 18.23 47.74
C ASN A 31 3.33 17.42 46.99
N ASN A 32 4.52 18.02 46.98
CA ASN A 32 5.80 17.49 46.56
C ASN A 32 6.11 16.17 47.25
N ASN A 33 6.72 15.23 46.52
CA ASN A 33 7.84 14.46 47.04
C ASN A 33 8.69 13.87 45.91
N ALA A 34 10.00 14.02 46.09
CA ALA A 34 11.05 13.53 45.23
C ALA A 34 11.05 11.99 45.18
N THR A 35 11.30 11.45 43.99
CA THR A 35 11.67 10.04 43.78
C THR A 35 12.78 9.96 42.71
N PRO A 36 13.61 8.91 42.76
CA PRO A 36 14.99 8.93 42.26
C PRO A 36 15.09 8.74 40.74
N ARG A 37 16.17 9.29 40.17
CA ARG A 37 16.67 9.08 38.81
C ARG A 37 16.52 7.61 38.37
N GLN A 38 15.49 7.33 37.58
CA GLN A 38 15.53 6.28 36.57
C GLN A 38 15.98 6.90 35.26
N GLN A 39 16.86 6.21 34.55
CA GLN A 39 17.27 6.56 33.19
C GLN A 39 16.03 6.55 32.29
N GLN A 40 15.41 7.72 32.09
CA GLN A 40 14.45 7.93 31.02
C GLN A 40 15.22 7.91 29.70
N THR A 41 14.92 6.90 28.89
CA THR A 41 15.30 6.85 27.48
C THR A 41 14.72 8.07 26.77
N THR A 42 15.55 8.74 25.98
CA THR A 42 15.28 9.97 25.20
C THR A 42 14.03 9.93 24.30
N ALA A 43 13.40 8.77 24.09
CA ALA A 43 12.19 8.61 23.28
C ALA A 43 10.90 9.13 23.96
N ALA A 44 10.79 9.09 25.29
CA ALA A 44 9.52 9.37 25.99
C ALA A 44 9.22 10.88 26.15
N THR A 45 10.18 11.78 25.93
CA THR A 45 9.98 13.24 26.02
C THR A 45 9.64 13.88 24.68
N MET A 46 9.63 13.09 23.58
CA MET A 46 9.39 13.58 22.22
C MET A 46 7.91 13.48 21.78
N THR A 47 7.07 12.82 22.58
CA THR A 47 5.73 12.31 22.18
C THR A 47 4.60 13.35 22.12
N GLU A 48 4.82 14.61 22.51
CA GLU A 48 3.78 15.65 22.49
C GLU A 48 3.87 16.66 21.33
N ASN A 49 4.91 16.61 20.48
CA ASN A 49 5.26 17.77 19.64
C ASN A 49 5.37 17.53 18.12
N VAL A 50 4.91 16.41 17.56
CA VAL A 50 4.81 16.31 16.09
C VAL A 50 3.64 17.21 15.63
N PRO A 51 3.87 18.25 14.82
CA PRO A 51 2.79 19.09 14.34
C PRO A 51 1.83 18.26 13.50
N ALA A 52 0.56 18.15 13.91
CA ALA A 52 -0.48 17.66 13.03
C ALA A 52 -0.84 18.79 12.06
N PHE A 53 -0.48 18.64 10.78
CA PHE A 53 -0.75 19.64 9.73
C PHE A 53 -2.26 19.86 9.48
N HIS A 54 -3.11 19.03 10.09
CA HIS A 54 -4.54 18.95 9.82
C HIS A 54 -5.46 19.32 10.98
N SER A 55 -5.02 20.12 11.97
CA SER A 55 -5.92 20.58 13.05
C SER A 55 -6.85 21.74 12.62
N LYS A 56 -7.58 21.58 11.53
CA LYS A 56 -8.90 22.22 11.37
C LYS A 56 -9.93 21.12 11.54
N GLN A 57 -10.58 21.10 12.71
CA GLN A 57 -11.77 20.29 12.93
C GLN A 57 -12.79 20.58 11.83
N THR A 58 -12.93 19.67 10.89
CA THR A 58 -14.13 19.56 10.06
C THR A 58 -15.25 19.09 10.98
N ASN A 59 -16.18 19.98 11.31
CA ASN A 59 -17.44 19.58 11.94
C ASN A 59 -18.11 18.53 11.05
N GLY A 60 -18.58 17.45 11.68
CA GLY A 60 -18.90 16.18 11.04
C GLY A 60 -19.86 16.27 9.86
N GLY A 61 -19.40 15.75 8.72
CA GLY A 61 -20.26 15.19 7.69
C GLY A 61 -20.18 13.67 7.76
N ASN A 62 -21.32 12.99 7.76
CA ASN A 62 -21.43 11.54 7.58
C ASN A 62 -20.78 11.14 6.25
N GLY A 63 -19.47 10.87 6.27
CA GLY A 63 -18.72 10.33 5.14
C GLY A 63 -19.08 8.87 4.94
N ASN A 64 -20.16 8.62 4.21
CA ASN A 64 -20.58 7.29 3.74
C ASN A 64 -19.75 6.90 2.49
N GLY A 65 -18.42 7.04 2.59
CA GLY A 65 -17.47 6.91 1.48
C GLY A 65 -17.08 5.45 1.22
N GLY A 66 -17.51 4.96 0.06
CA GLY A 66 -16.89 3.93 -0.79
C GLY A 66 -16.09 2.80 -0.16
N GLY A 67 -16.73 1.65 0.01
CA GLY A 67 -16.06 0.37 0.24
C GLY A 67 -17.07 -0.77 0.08
N GLY A 68 -17.82 -0.77 -1.02
CA GLY A 68 -18.97 -1.63 -1.19
C GLY A 68 -18.71 -2.78 -2.16
N GLY A 69 -18.42 -3.99 -1.67
CA GLY A 69 -18.38 -5.17 -2.53
C GLY A 69 -19.78 -5.47 -3.12
N TYR A 70 -19.89 -6.49 -3.99
CA TYR A 70 -21.16 -7.08 -4.50
C TYR A 70 -22.33 -6.99 -3.52
N TYR A 71 -22.02 -7.38 -2.29
CA TYR A 71 -22.92 -7.42 -1.16
C TYR A 71 -23.52 -6.05 -0.80
N ASP A 72 -22.70 -5.01 -0.69
CA ASP A 72 -23.14 -3.68 -0.29
C ASP A 72 -23.95 -2.99 -1.39
N ILE A 73 -23.63 -3.27 -2.66
CA ILE A 73 -24.37 -2.71 -3.79
C ILE A 73 -25.80 -3.24 -3.80
N TYR A 74 -26.01 -4.55 -3.82
CA TYR A 74 -27.39 -5.06 -3.80
C TYR A 74 -28.08 -4.76 -2.47
N LYS A 75 -27.36 -4.72 -1.33
CA LYS A 75 -27.94 -4.34 -0.02
C LYS A 75 -28.48 -2.92 -0.09
N ARG A 76 -27.67 -1.97 -0.57
CA ARG A 76 -28.06 -0.56 -0.76
C ARG A 76 -29.25 -0.45 -1.69
N SER A 77 -29.21 -1.11 -2.86
CA SER A 77 -30.31 -1.11 -3.83
C SER A 77 -31.60 -1.73 -3.28
N THR A 78 -31.50 -2.88 -2.60
CA THR A 78 -32.64 -3.52 -1.92
C THR A 78 -33.22 -2.60 -0.85
N THR A 79 -32.37 -1.94 -0.07
CA THR A 79 -32.78 -1.02 1.01
C THR A 79 -33.52 0.18 0.44
N LYS A 80 -33.03 0.79 -0.66
CA LYS A 80 -33.72 1.90 -1.34
C LYS A 80 -35.11 1.48 -1.81
N PHE A 81 -35.21 0.32 -2.47
CA PHE A 81 -36.51 -0.23 -2.90
C PHE A 81 -37.47 -0.43 -1.72
N ILE A 82 -36.98 -1.01 -0.63
CA ILE A 82 -37.81 -1.31 0.54
C ILE A 82 -38.23 -0.05 1.29
N ASN A 83 -37.35 0.95 1.38
CA ASN A 83 -37.71 2.25 1.96
C ASN A 83 -38.79 2.93 1.12
N TRP A 84 -38.66 2.93 -0.20
CA TRP A 84 -39.70 3.44 -1.09
C TRP A 84 -41.04 2.70 -0.92
N MET A 85 -41.01 1.36 -0.82
CA MET A 85 -42.21 0.57 -0.54
C MET A 85 -42.85 0.94 0.81
N LYS A 86 -42.06 1.18 1.86
CA LYS A 86 -42.54 1.61 3.19
C LYS A 86 -43.15 3.00 3.16
N GLU A 87 -42.55 3.92 2.42
CA GLU A 87 -43.06 5.28 2.23
C GLU A 87 -44.37 5.29 1.43
N THR A 88 -44.45 4.46 0.39
CA THR A 88 -45.62 4.39 -0.52
C THR A 88 -46.79 3.61 0.11
N LEU A 89 -46.49 2.59 0.92
CA LEU A 89 -47.48 1.73 1.57
C LEU A 89 -47.26 1.71 3.11
N PRO A 90 -47.55 2.81 3.81
CA PRO A 90 -47.27 2.94 5.24
C PRO A 90 -48.03 1.92 6.10
N ASN A 91 -49.13 1.37 5.58
CA ASN A 91 -49.97 0.38 6.27
C ASN A 91 -49.48 -1.07 6.06
N CYS A 92 -48.58 -1.31 5.11
CA CYS A 92 -48.04 -2.64 4.84
C CYS A 92 -46.82 -2.90 5.73
N LYS A 93 -46.88 -3.98 6.50
CA LYS A 93 -45.77 -4.40 7.37
C LYS A 93 -44.66 -4.99 6.49
N MET A 94 -43.72 -4.19 6.01
CA MET A 94 -42.59 -4.64 5.18
C MET A 94 -41.51 -5.34 6.03
N ASN A 95 -41.84 -6.49 6.62
CA ASN A 95 -40.97 -7.20 7.58
C ASN A 95 -40.46 -8.54 7.03
N SER A 96 -41.13 -9.14 6.06
CA SER A 96 -40.80 -10.41 5.42
C SER A 96 -40.75 -10.29 3.90
N VAL A 97 -40.10 -11.25 3.24
CA VAL A 97 -40.03 -11.30 1.76
C VAL A 97 -41.42 -11.36 1.13
N ASN A 98 -42.34 -12.09 1.75
CA ASN A 98 -43.72 -12.20 1.27
C ASN A 98 -44.47 -10.87 1.40
N ASP A 99 -44.08 -10.01 2.34
CA ASP A 99 -44.66 -8.66 2.43
C ASP A 99 -44.29 -7.79 1.22
N LEU A 100 -43.16 -8.08 0.55
CA LEU A 100 -42.80 -7.40 -0.70
C LEU A 100 -43.72 -7.81 -1.85
N THR A 101 -44.02 -9.11 -1.99
CA THR A 101 -44.96 -9.57 -3.01
C THR A 101 -46.36 -9.00 -2.74
N ASN A 102 -46.83 -9.13 -1.50
CA ASN A 102 -48.15 -8.63 -1.10
C ASN A 102 -48.26 -7.10 -1.27
N GLY A 103 -47.21 -6.37 -0.92
CA GLY A 103 -47.17 -4.93 -1.08
C GLY A 103 -47.17 -4.50 -2.54
N VAL A 104 -46.39 -5.16 -3.39
CA VAL A 104 -46.38 -4.85 -4.83
C VAL A 104 -47.71 -5.22 -5.49
N ASP A 105 -48.35 -6.31 -5.05
CA ASP A 105 -49.69 -6.69 -5.49
C ASP A 105 -50.75 -5.65 -5.06
N ASP A 106 -50.70 -5.15 -3.83
CA ASP A 106 -51.58 -4.07 -3.35
C ASP A 106 -51.36 -2.78 -4.15
N LEU A 107 -50.10 -2.43 -4.42
CA LEU A 107 -49.77 -1.27 -5.25
C LEU A 107 -50.35 -1.41 -6.66
N HIS A 108 -50.11 -2.56 -7.30
CA HIS A 108 -50.64 -2.85 -8.63
C HIS A 108 -52.17 -2.78 -8.67
N LYS A 109 -52.82 -3.39 -7.67
CA LYS A 109 -54.28 -3.34 -7.53
C LYS A 109 -54.78 -1.90 -7.44
N ARG A 110 -54.15 -1.05 -6.62
CA ARG A 110 -54.50 0.38 -6.52
C ARG A 110 -54.26 1.13 -7.83
N THR A 111 -53.21 0.81 -8.57
CA THR A 111 -52.98 1.38 -9.90
C THR A 111 -54.12 1.02 -10.85
N VAL A 112 -54.52 -0.26 -10.89
CA VAL A 112 -55.63 -0.73 -11.74
C VAL A 112 -56.96 -0.10 -11.32
N GLU A 113 -57.27 -0.08 -10.02
CA GLU A 113 -58.49 0.55 -9.48
C GLU A 113 -58.54 2.05 -9.74
N SER A 114 -57.40 2.76 -9.66
CA SER A 114 -57.32 4.19 -10.00
C SER A 114 -57.60 4.44 -11.48
N VAL A 115 -57.13 3.56 -12.37
CA VAL A 115 -57.36 3.66 -13.81
C VAL A 115 -58.82 3.32 -14.15
N GLN A 116 -59.40 2.30 -13.51
CA GLN A 116 -60.81 1.92 -13.71
C GLN A 116 -61.78 2.95 -13.12
N GLY A 117 -61.50 3.47 -11.93
CA GLY A 117 -62.35 4.48 -11.26
C GLY A 117 -62.34 5.87 -11.92
N GLN A 118 -61.45 6.11 -12.89
CA GLN A 118 -61.52 7.29 -13.76
C GLN A 118 -62.56 7.13 -14.88
N GLN A 119 -62.88 5.91 -15.32
CA GLN A 119 -63.85 5.66 -16.39
C GLN A 119 -65.31 5.71 -15.90
N ASP A 120 -65.56 5.35 -14.64
CA ASP A 120 -66.92 5.25 -14.08
C ASP A 120 -67.49 6.58 -13.54
N GLN A 121 -66.76 7.70 -13.68
CA GLN A 121 -67.34 9.02 -13.41
C GLN A 121 -68.04 9.53 -14.68
N PRO A 122 -69.39 9.46 -14.78
CA PRO A 122 -70.09 10.08 -15.90
C PRO A 122 -69.79 11.58 -15.91
N ALA A 123 -69.50 12.12 -17.09
CA ALA A 123 -69.43 13.56 -17.33
C ALA A 123 -70.79 14.20 -16.98
N SER A 124 -71.01 14.50 -15.70
CA SER A 124 -72.24 15.14 -15.25
C SER A 124 -72.21 16.59 -15.73
N ALA A 125 -73.08 16.86 -16.70
CA ALA A 125 -73.44 18.15 -17.28
C ALA A 125 -73.08 19.36 -16.40
N ALA A 126 -72.10 20.14 -16.88
CA ALA A 126 -71.97 21.54 -16.55
C ALA A 126 -73.13 22.31 -17.20
N ASP A 127 -74.24 22.43 -16.47
CA ASP A 127 -75.29 23.43 -16.69
C ASP A 127 -75.98 23.69 -15.34
N VAL A 128 -75.35 24.50 -14.50
CA VAL A 128 -76.01 25.20 -13.37
C VAL A 128 -75.50 26.64 -13.34
N ASP A 129 -76.19 27.51 -14.07
CA ASP A 129 -76.26 28.94 -13.79
C ASP A 129 -77.03 29.15 -12.48
N VAL A 130 -76.40 29.64 -11.41
CA VAL A 130 -77.05 30.52 -10.41
C VAL A 130 -76.01 31.42 -9.74
N ASP A 131 -76.35 32.71 -9.70
CA ASP A 131 -75.71 33.84 -9.05
C ASP A 131 -75.37 33.71 -7.53
N ALA A 132 -74.41 34.55 -7.15
CA ALA A 132 -74.30 35.33 -5.90
C ALA A 132 -73.77 34.71 -4.58
N ASP A 133 -72.62 35.28 -4.20
CA ASP A 133 -72.18 35.75 -2.87
C ASP A 133 -71.95 34.79 -1.68
N ASN A 134 -70.73 34.96 -1.13
CA ASN A 134 -70.25 34.62 0.22
C ASN A 134 -70.03 33.15 0.57
N SER A 135 -68.76 32.72 0.64
CA SER A 135 -67.91 32.78 1.85
C SER A 135 -66.78 31.75 1.79
N ASN A 136 -65.64 32.11 2.40
CA ASN A 136 -64.40 31.35 2.53
C ASN A 136 -64.60 29.88 2.90
N ASP A 137 -64.14 28.97 2.05
CA ASP A 137 -63.51 27.67 2.39
C ASP A 137 -63.00 27.02 1.08
N GLN A 138 -61.85 27.50 0.59
CA GLN A 138 -61.07 26.85 -0.46
C GLN A 138 -59.74 26.46 0.18
N ASP A 139 -59.58 25.18 0.57
CA ASP A 139 -58.24 24.56 0.79
C ASP A 139 -58.28 23.02 1.07
N GLN A 140 -59.35 22.27 0.75
CA GLN A 140 -59.38 20.81 1.08
C GLN A 140 -59.77 19.81 -0.02
N ASP A 141 -60.04 20.20 -1.28
CA ASP A 141 -60.47 19.24 -2.33
C ASP A 141 -59.57 19.23 -3.59
N GLU A 142 -58.26 19.45 -3.43
CA GLU A 142 -57.24 19.21 -4.48
C GLU A 142 -56.39 17.94 -4.20
N ASP A 143 -56.97 16.90 -3.58
CA ASP A 143 -56.41 15.54 -3.60
C ASP A 143 -56.61 14.96 -5.02
N CYS A 144 -55.92 15.56 -6.00
CA CYS A 144 -55.82 15.04 -7.36
C CYS A 144 -55.36 13.59 -7.29
N LYS A 145 -56.19 12.68 -7.81
CA LYS A 145 -56.01 11.22 -7.90
C LYS A 145 -54.60 10.88 -8.38
N GLN A 146 -53.65 10.76 -7.45
CA GLN A 146 -52.25 10.52 -7.76
C GLN A 146 -52.11 9.05 -8.16
N LEU A 147 -51.81 8.80 -9.44
CA LEU A 147 -51.50 7.46 -9.93
C LEU A 147 -50.31 6.89 -9.15
N PHE A 148 -50.54 5.77 -8.45
CA PHE A 148 -49.52 5.06 -7.69
C PHE A 148 -48.59 4.29 -8.63
N VAL A 149 -47.58 4.95 -9.20
CA VAL A 149 -46.62 4.36 -10.14
C VAL A 149 -45.21 4.41 -9.59
N ALA A 150 -44.49 3.29 -9.68
CA ALA A 150 -43.10 3.22 -9.27
C ALA A 150 -42.21 4.15 -10.11
N PRO A 151 -41.42 5.04 -9.47
CA PRO A 151 -40.43 5.85 -10.18
C PRO A 151 -39.42 4.98 -10.94
N LYS A 152 -38.93 5.46 -12.11
CA LYS A 152 -37.95 4.73 -12.95
C LYS A 152 -36.74 4.25 -12.14
N HIS A 153 -36.16 5.17 -11.37
CA HIS A 153 -34.97 4.89 -10.57
C HIS A 153 -35.17 3.76 -9.55
N ILE A 154 -36.40 3.51 -9.05
CA ILE A 154 -36.67 2.39 -8.13
C ILE A 154 -36.66 1.05 -8.87
N ILE A 155 -37.22 1.00 -10.08
CA ILE A 155 -37.18 -0.18 -10.94
C ILE A 155 -35.74 -0.50 -11.34
N ASP A 156 -34.93 0.53 -11.58
CA ASP A 156 -33.49 0.39 -11.86
C ASP A 156 -32.73 -0.19 -10.66
N GLU A 157 -32.99 0.32 -9.45
CA GLU A 157 -32.39 -0.20 -8.21
C GLU A 157 -32.82 -1.66 -7.95
N LEU A 158 -34.07 -2.01 -8.22
CA LEU A 158 -34.55 -3.38 -8.09
C LEU A 158 -33.88 -4.33 -9.10
N SER A 159 -33.72 -3.88 -10.35
CA SER A 159 -33.01 -4.61 -11.41
C SER A 159 -31.55 -4.85 -11.04
N LYS A 160 -30.86 -3.83 -10.52
CA LYS A 160 -29.52 -3.97 -9.93
C LYS A 160 -29.53 -5.04 -8.85
N SER A 161 -30.40 -4.91 -7.84
CA SER A 161 -30.46 -5.87 -6.73
C SER A 161 -30.60 -7.34 -7.19
N ILE A 162 -31.51 -7.61 -8.14
CA ILE A 162 -31.71 -8.95 -8.73
C ILE A 162 -30.42 -9.45 -9.39
N ARG A 163 -29.85 -8.64 -10.28
CA ARG A 163 -28.66 -8.98 -11.07
C ARG A 163 -27.49 -9.35 -10.16
N TYR A 164 -27.18 -8.50 -9.19
CA TYR A 164 -26.08 -8.72 -8.26
C TYR A 164 -26.27 -9.94 -7.38
N ARG A 165 -27.50 -10.17 -6.89
CA ARG A 165 -27.79 -11.38 -6.11
C ARG A 165 -27.62 -12.64 -6.97
N GLN A 166 -28.04 -12.60 -8.24
CA GLN A 166 -27.89 -13.70 -9.18
C GLN A 166 -26.42 -13.97 -9.51
N LEU A 167 -25.61 -12.93 -9.79
CA LEU A 167 -24.18 -13.07 -10.08
C LEU A 167 -23.43 -13.74 -8.93
N VAL A 168 -23.70 -13.35 -7.69
CA VAL A 168 -23.08 -14.05 -6.55
C VAL A 168 -23.61 -15.47 -6.39
N THR A 169 -24.83 -15.75 -6.88
CA THR A 169 -25.38 -17.11 -6.88
C THR A 169 -24.66 -17.99 -7.91
N ASP A 170 -24.59 -17.53 -9.15
CA ASP A 170 -24.09 -18.28 -10.30
C ASP A 170 -22.58 -18.51 -10.21
N ASN A 171 -21.81 -17.46 -9.89
CA ASN A 171 -20.34 -17.56 -9.81
C ASN A 171 -19.85 -18.48 -8.67
N ARG A 172 -20.71 -18.83 -7.69
CA ARG A 172 -20.24 -19.47 -6.45
C ARG A 172 -20.99 -20.73 -6.03
N PHE A 173 -22.30 -20.82 -6.25
CA PHE A 173 -23.05 -22.05 -5.97
C PHE A 173 -23.10 -23.00 -7.16
N ALA A 174 -22.67 -22.60 -8.37
CA ALA A 174 -22.57 -23.54 -9.49
C ALA A 174 -21.59 -24.69 -9.25
N ALA A 175 -20.56 -24.48 -8.42
CA ALA A 175 -19.55 -25.50 -8.10
C ALA A 175 -19.87 -26.38 -6.89
N ALA A 176 -20.78 -25.94 -6.01
CA ALA A 176 -21.20 -26.69 -4.82
C ALA A 176 -22.68 -27.04 -4.98
N ALA A 177 -23.03 -28.32 -5.02
CA ALA A 177 -24.38 -28.84 -5.31
C ALA A 177 -25.50 -28.42 -4.32
N VAL A 178 -25.29 -27.39 -3.51
CA VAL A 178 -26.21 -26.85 -2.52
C VAL A 178 -26.43 -25.37 -2.85
N THR A 179 -27.43 -25.07 -3.68
CA THR A 179 -27.95 -23.72 -3.87
C THR A 179 -28.62 -23.24 -2.58
N ASP A 180 -28.33 -22.02 -2.13
CA ASP A 180 -29.04 -21.40 -1.01
C ASP A 180 -30.50 -21.09 -1.43
N GLU A 181 -31.41 -22.00 -1.07
CA GLU A 181 -32.85 -21.91 -1.39
C GLU A 181 -33.46 -20.57 -0.97
N GLY A 182 -32.99 -19.97 0.14
CA GLY A 182 -33.50 -18.69 0.61
C GLY A 182 -33.07 -17.52 -0.27
N HIS A 183 -31.84 -17.55 -0.77
CA HIS A 183 -31.32 -16.53 -1.68
C HIS A 183 -31.90 -16.66 -3.08
N SER A 184 -32.06 -17.90 -3.60
CA SER A 184 -32.79 -18.17 -4.83
C SER A 184 -34.24 -17.66 -4.74
N TYR A 185 -34.94 -17.95 -3.64
CA TYR A 185 -36.30 -17.46 -3.41
C TYR A 185 -36.37 -15.92 -3.41
N MET A 186 -35.43 -15.25 -2.75
CA MET A 186 -35.38 -13.78 -2.75
C MET A 186 -35.19 -13.22 -4.17
N ILE A 187 -34.31 -13.82 -4.97
CA ILE A 187 -34.10 -13.39 -6.36
C ILE A 187 -35.41 -13.51 -7.15
N GLU A 188 -36.12 -14.63 -7.01
CA GLU A 188 -37.43 -14.84 -7.64
C GLU A 188 -38.47 -13.83 -7.15
N THR A 189 -38.52 -13.53 -5.84
CA THR A 189 -39.41 -12.50 -5.28
C THR A 189 -39.10 -11.12 -5.84
N LEU A 190 -37.83 -10.72 -5.89
CA LEU A 190 -37.47 -9.41 -6.42
C LEU A 190 -37.77 -9.34 -7.93
N ARG A 191 -37.55 -10.41 -8.70
CA ARG A 191 -37.97 -10.51 -10.11
C ARG A 191 -39.47 -10.34 -10.27
N TYR A 192 -40.25 -11.00 -9.44
CA TYR A 192 -41.70 -10.85 -9.40
C TYR A 192 -42.09 -9.39 -9.14
N CYS A 193 -41.55 -8.78 -8.07
CA CYS A 193 -41.79 -7.38 -7.74
C CYS A 193 -41.45 -6.46 -8.92
N ARG A 194 -40.30 -6.66 -9.56
CA ARG A 194 -39.87 -5.86 -10.72
C ARG A 194 -40.85 -5.96 -11.87
N ASN A 195 -41.27 -7.17 -12.20
CA ASN A 195 -42.15 -7.42 -13.35
C ASN A 195 -43.54 -6.84 -13.11
N VAL A 196 -44.09 -6.97 -11.90
CA VAL A 196 -45.38 -6.35 -11.53
C VAL A 196 -45.31 -4.82 -11.56
N LEU A 197 -44.24 -4.21 -11.03
CA LEU A 197 -44.07 -2.76 -11.06
C LEU A 197 -43.89 -2.20 -12.48
N LYS A 198 -43.10 -2.88 -13.32
CA LYS A 198 -42.98 -2.54 -14.75
C LYS A 198 -44.33 -2.61 -15.45
N TYR A 199 -45.12 -3.64 -15.15
CA TYR A 199 -46.46 -3.82 -15.70
C TYR A 199 -47.44 -2.71 -15.25
N GLY A 200 -47.47 -2.38 -13.95
CA GLY A 200 -48.27 -1.27 -13.42
C GLY A 200 -47.93 0.07 -14.07
N ARG A 201 -46.64 0.34 -14.31
CA ARG A 201 -46.20 1.54 -15.03
C ARG A 201 -46.68 1.59 -16.48
N ARG A 202 -46.66 0.45 -17.19
CA ARG A 202 -47.18 0.37 -18.55
C ARG A 202 -48.70 0.61 -18.60
N ILE A 203 -49.45 0.06 -17.63
CA ILE A 203 -50.90 0.33 -17.50
C ILE A 203 -51.15 1.83 -17.31
N ALA A 204 -50.43 2.48 -16.41
CA ALA A 204 -50.57 3.92 -16.19
C ALA A 204 -50.19 4.76 -17.42
N LYS A 205 -49.15 4.33 -18.17
CA LYS A 205 -48.77 4.97 -19.45
C LYS A 205 -49.90 4.86 -20.47
N VAL A 206 -50.46 3.67 -20.66
CA VAL A 206 -51.60 3.42 -21.57
C VAL A 206 -52.82 4.23 -21.14
N ALA A 207 -53.17 4.23 -19.86
CA ALA A 207 -54.27 5.03 -19.31
C ALA A 207 -54.08 6.53 -19.60
N SER A 208 -52.88 7.08 -19.37
CA SER A 208 -52.60 8.49 -19.66
C SER A 208 -52.68 8.84 -21.16
N VAL A 209 -52.41 7.88 -22.05
CA VAL A 209 -52.57 8.05 -23.50
C VAL A 209 -54.04 8.05 -23.87
N ILE A 210 -54.83 7.13 -23.30
CA ILE A 210 -56.29 7.08 -23.48
C ILE A 210 -56.92 8.39 -22.97
N ASP A 211 -56.53 8.88 -21.80
CA ASP A 211 -57.04 10.15 -21.24
C ASP A 211 -56.72 11.34 -22.16
N ARG A 212 -55.49 11.40 -22.71
CA ARG A 212 -55.11 12.42 -23.70
C ARG A 212 -55.87 12.29 -25.01
N GLN A 213 -56.22 11.07 -25.44
CA GLN A 213 -57.01 10.84 -26.63
C GLN A 213 -58.46 11.27 -26.41
N ASN A 214 -59.06 10.90 -25.28
CA ASN A 214 -60.43 11.30 -24.91
C ASN A 214 -60.55 12.82 -24.71
N ALA A 215 -59.59 13.47 -24.04
CA ALA A 215 -59.58 14.93 -23.88
C ALA A 215 -59.48 15.67 -25.22
N LYS A 216 -58.73 15.11 -26.19
CA LYS A 216 -58.65 15.65 -27.55
C LYS A 216 -59.93 15.42 -28.38
N GLU A 217 -60.70 14.38 -28.08
CA GLU A 217 -62.00 14.14 -28.70
C GLU A 217 -63.09 15.09 -28.16
N GLU A 218 -62.99 15.51 -26.90
CA GLU A 218 -63.93 16.47 -26.27
C GLU A 218 -63.69 17.94 -26.68
N GLU A 219 -62.46 18.35 -27.00
CA GLU A 219 -62.15 19.73 -27.40
C GLU A 219 -62.68 20.14 -28.80
N GLY A 220 -63.32 19.24 -29.54
CA GLY A 220 -64.11 19.61 -30.74
C GLY A 220 -63.34 20.32 -31.86
N VAL A 221 -62.00 20.25 -31.89
CA VAL A 221 -61.19 20.88 -32.95
C VAL A 221 -61.12 19.94 -34.16
N THR A 222 -61.93 20.22 -35.17
CA THR A 222 -62.06 19.43 -36.41
C THR A 222 -60.96 19.67 -37.46
N GLU A 223 -59.85 20.32 -37.14
CA GLU A 223 -58.79 20.60 -38.12
C GLU A 223 -57.42 20.14 -37.61
N ASP A 224 -57.13 18.85 -37.79
CA ASP A 224 -55.98 18.32 -38.55
C ASP A 224 -55.76 16.83 -38.19
N ARG A 225 -56.62 15.95 -38.73
CA ARG A 225 -56.72 14.53 -38.35
C ARG A 225 -55.57 13.64 -38.86
N PHE A 226 -54.67 14.16 -39.71
CA PHE A 226 -53.59 13.37 -40.33
C PHE A 226 -52.19 13.61 -39.71
N GLY A 227 -51.99 14.66 -38.91
CA GLY A 227 -50.67 14.96 -38.30
C GLY A 227 -50.33 14.15 -37.03
N ASN A 228 -51.31 13.53 -36.37
CA ASN A 228 -51.13 12.91 -35.04
C ASN A 228 -51.18 11.37 -35.01
N ALA A 229 -51.43 10.69 -36.15
CA ALA A 229 -51.44 9.23 -36.20
C ALA A 229 -50.05 8.60 -35.95
N PHE A 230 -48.97 9.35 -36.17
CA PHE A 230 -47.59 8.92 -35.90
C PHE A 230 -47.10 9.25 -34.49
N ALA A 231 -47.72 10.20 -33.77
CA ALA A 231 -47.33 10.54 -32.40
C ALA A 231 -47.71 9.44 -31.37
N ALA A 232 -48.71 8.62 -31.70
CA ALA A 232 -49.05 7.41 -30.92
C ALA A 232 -48.07 6.24 -31.17
N LEU A 233 -47.28 6.30 -32.28
CA LEU A 233 -46.25 5.33 -32.62
C LEU A 233 -44.84 5.77 -32.16
N GLN A 234 -44.63 7.05 -31.84
CA GLN A 234 -43.36 7.57 -31.30
C GLN A 234 -43.20 7.39 -29.78
N ILE A 235 -44.10 6.66 -29.13
CA ILE A 235 -44.06 6.40 -27.68
C ILE A 235 -42.96 5.37 -27.30
N ASP A 236 -42.34 4.74 -28.31
CA ASP A 236 -41.39 3.64 -28.16
C ASP A 236 -39.92 3.99 -28.48
N ASP A 237 -39.61 5.14 -29.10
CA ASP A 237 -38.24 5.43 -29.57
C ASP A 237 -37.27 6.00 -28.49
N ASP A 238 -37.76 6.49 -27.34
CA ASP A 238 -36.90 7.07 -26.29
C ASP A 238 -36.46 6.06 -25.18
N GLU A 239 -36.84 4.78 -25.29
CA GLU A 239 -36.47 3.73 -24.31
C GLU A 239 -35.76 2.49 -24.93
N GLU A 240 -35.16 2.60 -26.12
CA GLU A 240 -34.46 1.53 -26.89
C GLU A 240 -33.15 0.96 -26.27
N GLU A 241 -32.90 1.05 -24.96
CA GLU A 241 -31.74 0.39 -24.33
C GLU A 241 -32.09 -0.55 -23.16
N GLU A 242 -33.36 -0.88 -22.95
CA GLU A 242 -33.72 -2.05 -22.14
C GLU A 242 -34.00 -3.21 -23.08
N GLU A 243 -33.13 -4.23 -23.07
CA GLU A 243 -33.37 -5.53 -23.72
C GLU A 243 -34.85 -5.90 -23.57
N GLU A 244 -35.56 -6.00 -24.70
CA GLU A 244 -36.91 -6.54 -24.76
C GLU A 244 -36.90 -7.94 -24.14
N ASP A 245 -37.23 -8.01 -22.86
CA ASP A 245 -37.62 -9.27 -22.24
C ASP A 245 -39.00 -9.61 -22.86
N ASP A 246 -38.94 -10.35 -23.97
CA ASP A 246 -40.00 -10.92 -24.84
C ASP A 246 -41.08 -11.71 -24.05
N THR A 247 -40.96 -11.72 -22.72
CA THR A 247 -41.81 -12.42 -21.76
C THR A 247 -42.85 -11.52 -21.09
N THR A 248 -42.83 -10.20 -21.30
CA THR A 248 -43.88 -9.34 -20.76
C THR A 248 -45.16 -9.42 -21.59
N PRO A 249 -46.31 -9.83 -21.01
CA PRO A 249 -47.55 -9.94 -21.76
C PRO A 249 -48.00 -8.59 -22.30
N THR A 250 -48.47 -8.58 -23.55
CA THR A 250 -49.00 -7.39 -24.22
C THR A 250 -50.22 -6.87 -23.47
N ILE A 251 -50.28 -5.55 -23.28
CA ILE A 251 -51.43 -4.90 -22.67
C ILE A 251 -52.50 -4.71 -23.75
N ASP A 252 -53.64 -5.36 -23.53
CA ASP A 252 -54.81 -5.21 -24.37
C ASP A 252 -55.50 -3.87 -24.04
N VAL A 253 -55.23 -2.86 -24.87
CA VAL A 253 -55.74 -1.48 -24.70
C VAL A 253 -57.26 -1.46 -24.66
N ASP A 254 -57.92 -2.32 -25.43
CA ASP A 254 -59.38 -2.40 -25.49
C ASP A 254 -59.95 -2.90 -24.15
N LYS A 255 -59.28 -3.85 -23.49
CA LYS A 255 -59.70 -4.31 -22.14
C LYS A 255 -59.52 -3.25 -21.05
N ILE A 256 -58.53 -2.37 -21.17
CA ILE A 256 -58.39 -1.21 -20.28
C ILE A 256 -59.52 -0.21 -20.56
N ARG A 257 -59.83 0.04 -21.84
CA ARG A 257 -60.90 0.96 -22.25
C ARG A 257 -62.29 0.48 -21.80
N ASP A 258 -62.53 -0.81 -21.84
CA ASP A 258 -63.82 -1.43 -21.50
C ASP A 258 -63.99 -1.73 -20.01
N GLY A 259 -63.01 -1.36 -19.15
CA GLY A 259 -63.02 -1.66 -17.72
C GLY A 259 -62.94 -3.16 -17.37
N THR A 260 -62.71 -4.04 -18.35
CA THR A 260 -62.67 -5.51 -18.18
C THR A 260 -61.27 -6.05 -17.88
N PHE A 261 -60.31 -5.16 -17.67
CA PHE A 261 -58.94 -5.51 -17.34
C PHE A 261 -58.86 -6.31 -16.02
N GLN A 262 -58.16 -7.44 -16.03
CA GLN A 262 -58.01 -8.29 -14.85
C GLN A 262 -57.17 -7.59 -13.80
N SER A 263 -57.64 -7.56 -12.55
CA SER A 263 -56.96 -6.90 -11.43
C SER A 263 -55.76 -7.68 -10.90
N GLN A 264 -55.57 -8.93 -11.33
CA GLN A 264 -54.41 -9.74 -10.94
C GLN A 264 -53.28 -9.58 -11.96
N PRO A 265 -52.03 -9.42 -11.49
CA PRO A 265 -50.89 -9.38 -12.38
C PRO A 265 -50.75 -10.74 -13.10
N PRO A 266 -50.30 -10.76 -14.35
CA PRO A 266 -50.16 -11.99 -15.14
C PRO A 266 -48.96 -12.86 -14.69
N PHE A 267 -48.25 -12.46 -13.64
CA PHE A 267 -47.08 -13.15 -13.12
C PHE A 267 -47.50 -14.06 -11.96
N LYS A 268 -46.93 -15.27 -11.91
CA LYS A 268 -47.13 -16.16 -10.75
C LYS A 268 -46.19 -15.73 -9.62
N SER A 269 -46.75 -15.42 -8.46
CA SER A 269 -45.96 -15.14 -7.25
C SER A 269 -45.12 -16.38 -6.88
N PRO A 270 -43.83 -16.22 -6.55
CA PRO A 270 -42.97 -17.35 -6.24
C PRO A 270 -43.43 -18.07 -4.98
N GLU A 271 -43.50 -19.40 -5.04
CA GLU A 271 -43.93 -20.22 -3.92
C GLU A 271 -42.86 -20.22 -2.84
N THR A 272 -43.23 -19.87 -1.60
CA THR A 272 -42.29 -19.92 -0.48
C THR A 272 -41.76 -21.35 -0.30
N PRO A 273 -40.44 -21.59 -0.31
CA PRO A 273 -39.87 -22.92 -0.15
C PRO A 273 -40.37 -23.57 1.14
N LYS A 274 -40.77 -24.84 1.09
CA LYS A 274 -41.32 -25.57 2.26
C LYS A 274 -40.34 -25.63 3.45
N SER A 275 -39.04 -25.50 3.15
CA SER A 275 -37.90 -25.45 4.09
C SER A 275 -37.72 -24.08 4.74
N CYS A 276 -38.17 -22.99 4.09
CA CYS A 276 -38.00 -21.62 4.55
C CYS A 276 -39.22 -21.16 5.35
N LYS A 277 -39.08 -21.09 6.69
CA LYS A 277 -39.97 -20.25 7.49
C LYS A 277 -39.80 -18.79 7.05
N GLU A 278 -40.88 -18.01 7.14
CA GLU A 278 -40.98 -16.57 6.83
C GLU A 278 -39.62 -15.85 6.92
N ILE A 279 -39.04 -15.52 5.77
CA ILE A 279 -37.70 -14.91 5.72
C ILE A 279 -37.85 -13.42 6.00
N LYS A 280 -37.25 -12.96 7.10
CA LYS A 280 -37.27 -11.54 7.45
C LYS A 280 -36.43 -10.73 6.47
N ILE A 281 -36.98 -9.61 6.00
CA ILE A 281 -36.32 -8.66 5.11
C ILE A 281 -34.96 -8.23 5.69
N ASP A 282 -34.90 -7.91 6.97
CA ASP A 282 -33.66 -7.45 7.61
C ASP A 282 -32.56 -8.52 7.60
N THR A 283 -32.92 -9.80 7.68
CA THR A 283 -31.97 -10.91 7.60
C THR A 283 -31.42 -11.08 6.17
N LEU A 284 -32.19 -10.70 5.16
CA LEU A 284 -31.83 -10.79 3.74
C LEU A 284 -31.13 -9.53 3.19
N ILE A 285 -31.49 -8.36 3.71
CA ILE A 285 -30.76 -7.10 3.45
C ILE A 285 -29.39 -7.19 4.11
N ASN A 286 -29.33 -7.71 5.34
CA ASN A 286 -28.06 -7.93 6.04
C ASN A 286 -27.34 -9.22 5.62
N GLY A 287 -27.83 -9.93 4.59
CA GLY A 287 -27.17 -11.10 4.00
C GLY A 287 -27.02 -12.29 4.96
N ASP A 288 -26.90 -13.49 4.40
CA ASP A 288 -26.38 -14.60 5.20
C ASP A 288 -24.93 -14.29 5.60
N ALA A 289 -24.57 -14.59 6.86
CA ALA A 289 -23.20 -14.47 7.33
C ALA A 289 -22.26 -15.29 6.44
N ARG A 290 -22.71 -16.45 5.96
CA ARG A 290 -21.93 -17.30 5.03
C ARG A 290 -21.65 -16.61 3.72
N PHE A 291 -22.65 -15.96 3.14
CA PHE A 291 -22.50 -15.22 1.92
C PHE A 291 -21.48 -14.09 2.06
N GLN A 292 -21.58 -13.27 3.11
CA GLN A 292 -20.63 -12.17 3.34
C GLN A 292 -19.21 -12.68 3.64
N CYS A 293 -19.08 -13.77 4.40
CA CYS A 293 -17.80 -14.43 4.66
C CYS A 293 -17.16 -14.92 3.36
N LEU A 294 -17.93 -15.54 2.47
CA LEU A 294 -17.46 -15.97 1.16
C LEU A 294 -17.11 -14.75 0.29
N ALA A 295 -17.94 -13.70 0.30
CA ALA A 295 -17.69 -12.46 -0.42
C ALA A 295 -16.32 -11.87 -0.03
N LEU A 296 -16.05 -11.77 1.26
CA LEU A 296 -14.77 -11.31 1.80
C LEU A 296 -13.59 -12.15 1.29
N LEU A 297 -13.66 -13.48 1.33
CA LEU A 297 -12.59 -14.37 0.84
C LEU A 297 -12.25 -14.14 -0.64
N ASN A 298 -13.26 -13.97 -1.49
CA ASN A 298 -13.03 -13.70 -2.90
C ASN A 298 -12.50 -12.29 -3.14
N THR A 299 -13.01 -11.28 -2.41
CA THR A 299 -12.45 -9.92 -2.46
C THR A 299 -10.96 -9.93 -2.09
N MET A 300 -10.57 -10.74 -1.09
CA MET A 300 -9.16 -10.93 -0.75
C MET A 300 -8.36 -11.55 -1.91
N ASP A 301 -8.88 -12.56 -2.59
CA ASP A 301 -8.19 -13.17 -3.76
C ASP A 301 -8.06 -12.17 -4.92
N ASP A 302 -9.13 -11.43 -5.23
CA ASP A 302 -9.14 -10.42 -6.29
C ASP A 302 -8.16 -9.27 -6.00
N TYR A 303 -8.12 -8.79 -4.75
CA TYR A 303 -7.16 -7.75 -4.35
C TYR A 303 -5.72 -8.27 -4.33
N MET A 304 -5.50 -9.51 -3.89
CA MET A 304 -4.17 -10.12 -3.93
C MET A 304 -3.68 -10.34 -5.36
N ARG A 305 -4.59 -10.64 -6.31
CA ARG A 305 -4.29 -10.65 -7.75
C ARG A 305 -3.77 -9.29 -8.22
N ILE A 306 -4.44 -8.21 -7.84
CA ILE A 306 -4.03 -6.84 -8.23
C ILE A 306 -2.64 -6.53 -7.65
N VAL A 307 -2.41 -6.84 -6.37
CA VAL A 307 -1.10 -6.69 -5.73
C VAL A 307 -0.02 -7.46 -6.49
N HIS A 308 -0.28 -8.75 -6.78
CA HIS A 308 0.63 -9.60 -7.56
C HIS A 308 0.93 -9.00 -8.93
N GLN A 309 -0.08 -8.51 -9.65
CA GLN A 309 0.08 -7.91 -10.98
C GLN A 309 0.95 -6.65 -10.94
N HIS A 310 0.75 -5.75 -9.98
CA HIS A 310 1.54 -4.51 -9.86
C HIS A 310 3.02 -4.81 -9.56
N TYR A 311 3.31 -5.71 -8.62
CA TYR A 311 4.70 -6.14 -8.41
C TYR A 311 5.28 -6.87 -9.63
N GLY A 312 4.44 -7.51 -10.45
CA GLY A 312 4.84 -8.06 -11.75
C GLY A 312 5.25 -6.98 -12.75
N LEU A 313 4.56 -5.83 -12.77
CA LEU A 313 4.96 -4.67 -13.57
C LEU A 313 6.31 -4.12 -13.11
N LEU A 314 6.53 -4.02 -11.80
CA LEU A 314 7.83 -3.62 -11.24
C LEU A 314 8.94 -4.59 -11.63
N LYS A 315 8.70 -5.90 -11.56
CA LYS A 315 9.66 -6.91 -12.03
C LYS A 315 10.02 -6.73 -13.50
N ASN A 316 9.02 -6.49 -14.35
CA ASN A 316 9.24 -6.28 -15.77
C ASN A 316 10.03 -4.99 -16.05
N HIS A 317 9.75 -3.92 -15.30
CA HIS A 317 10.51 -2.67 -15.35
C HIS A 317 11.98 -2.88 -14.98
N LEU A 318 12.23 -3.56 -13.86
CA LEU A 318 13.56 -3.92 -13.37
C LEU A 318 14.38 -4.76 -14.36
N ARG A 319 13.71 -5.52 -15.23
CA ARG A 319 14.34 -6.35 -16.27
C ARG A 319 14.49 -5.64 -17.62
N GLY A 320 14.20 -4.35 -17.68
CA GLY A 320 14.26 -3.57 -18.92
C GLY A 320 13.22 -3.99 -19.96
N GLN A 321 12.17 -4.71 -19.58
CA GLN A 321 11.06 -5.10 -20.47
C GLN A 321 10.09 -3.92 -20.65
N VAL A 322 10.63 -2.82 -21.18
CA VAL A 322 9.96 -1.51 -21.32
C VAL A 322 8.78 -1.53 -22.31
N ILE A 323 8.64 -2.59 -23.10
CA ILE A 323 7.70 -2.64 -24.24
C ILE A 323 6.23 -2.73 -23.80
N LEU A 324 5.91 -3.26 -22.61
CA LEU A 324 4.52 -3.36 -22.14
C LEU A 324 4.07 -2.20 -21.24
N ALA A 325 4.98 -1.57 -20.50
CA ALA A 325 4.63 -0.44 -19.62
C ALA A 325 4.18 0.79 -20.41
N LYS A 326 4.80 1.07 -21.57
CA LYS A 326 4.40 2.20 -22.42
C LYS A 326 3.01 2.03 -23.05
N HIS A 327 2.48 0.81 -23.18
CA HIS A 327 1.13 0.59 -23.69
C HIS A 327 0.03 0.86 -22.64
N ALA A 328 0.34 0.74 -21.34
CA ALA A 328 -0.59 1.10 -20.27
C ALA A 328 -0.70 2.63 -20.07
N SER A 329 0.37 3.38 -20.37
CA SER A 329 0.43 4.85 -20.21
C SER A 329 0.18 5.65 -21.50
N GLN A 330 -0.21 4.99 -22.60
CA GLN A 330 -0.25 5.59 -23.95
C GLN A 330 -1.50 6.42 -24.26
N SER A 331 -2.44 6.61 -23.32
CA SER A 331 -3.66 7.41 -23.57
C SER A 331 -3.43 8.93 -23.62
N SER A 332 -2.25 9.45 -23.25
CA SER A 332 -2.07 10.91 -23.08
C SER A 332 -0.89 11.55 -23.82
N GLN A 333 -0.21 10.86 -24.75
CA GLN A 333 0.89 11.48 -25.52
C GLN A 333 0.41 12.12 -26.83
N THR A 334 0.21 13.44 -26.76
CA THR A 334 0.15 14.32 -27.93
C THR A 334 1.51 14.40 -28.64
N ASN A 335 1.49 14.33 -29.97
CA ASN A 335 2.62 14.34 -30.90
C ASN A 335 3.62 15.49 -30.66
N THR A 336 4.63 15.30 -29.82
CA THR A 336 5.80 16.20 -29.73
C THR A 336 7.09 15.44 -30.01
N ASN A 337 7.97 16.09 -30.79
CA ASN A 337 9.08 15.50 -31.55
C ASN A 337 10.02 14.59 -30.73
N LYS A 338 10.10 13.33 -31.14
CA LYS A 338 10.75 12.20 -30.41
C LYS A 338 12.27 12.04 -30.66
N LYS A 339 12.98 13.03 -31.21
CA LYS A 339 14.33 12.80 -31.78
C LYS A 339 15.54 13.05 -30.85
N ASP A 340 15.36 13.68 -29.69
CA ASP A 340 16.50 14.10 -28.84
C ASP A 340 16.56 13.45 -27.44
N LYS A 341 15.70 12.45 -27.14
CA LYS A 341 15.59 11.86 -25.78
C LYS A 341 16.41 10.58 -25.53
N ASP A 342 17.23 10.13 -26.48
CA ASP A 342 17.91 8.83 -26.36
C ASP A 342 19.15 8.82 -25.43
N ASN A 343 19.55 9.97 -24.86
CA ASN A 343 20.78 10.06 -24.04
C ASN A 343 20.57 10.40 -22.55
N ASP A 344 19.38 10.81 -22.12
CA ASP A 344 19.12 11.07 -20.70
C ASP A 344 18.53 9.81 -20.08
N GLY A 345 19.41 8.98 -19.50
CA GLY A 345 19.07 7.79 -18.71
C GLY A 345 18.27 8.16 -17.45
N ASP A 346 16.99 8.44 -17.64
CA ASP A 346 16.00 8.62 -16.58
C ASP A 346 15.55 7.25 -16.05
N ASP A 347 16.43 6.65 -15.24
CA ASP A 347 16.16 5.46 -14.42
C ASP A 347 15.38 5.77 -13.12
N ASP A 348 14.78 6.97 -12.97
CA ASP A 348 14.10 7.38 -11.72
C ASP A 348 12.76 6.64 -11.48
N GLY A 349 12.30 5.85 -12.46
CA GLY A 349 11.00 5.16 -12.44
C GLY A 349 10.90 3.99 -11.45
N THR A 350 12.03 3.40 -11.00
CA THR A 350 11.98 2.20 -10.15
C THR A 350 11.35 2.47 -8.78
N LEU A 351 11.77 3.55 -8.09
CA LEU A 351 11.26 3.89 -6.76
C LEU A 351 9.83 4.42 -6.82
N LYS A 352 9.49 5.16 -7.87
CA LYS A 352 8.13 5.60 -8.16
C LYS A 352 7.20 4.39 -8.33
N LEU A 353 7.55 3.44 -9.19
CA LEU A 353 6.75 2.23 -9.41
C LEU A 353 6.67 1.35 -8.16
N LEU A 354 7.72 1.31 -7.33
CA LEU A 354 7.68 0.66 -6.01
C LEU A 354 6.66 1.34 -5.08
N MET A 355 6.64 2.68 -5.03
CA MET A 355 5.66 3.44 -4.26
C MET A 355 4.24 3.18 -4.76
N GLU A 356 4.01 3.14 -6.06
CA GLU A 356 2.71 2.77 -6.66
C GLU A 356 2.28 1.36 -6.23
N CYS A 357 3.14 0.36 -6.38
CA CYS A 357 2.86 -1.02 -5.95
C CYS A 357 2.49 -1.08 -4.46
N THR A 358 3.14 -0.26 -3.64
CA THR A 358 2.89 -0.18 -2.19
C THR A 358 1.55 0.49 -1.90
N VAL A 359 1.22 1.59 -2.57
CA VAL A 359 -0.09 2.24 -2.47
C VAL A 359 -1.20 1.24 -2.78
N VAL A 360 -1.06 0.45 -3.85
CA VAL A 360 -2.02 -0.60 -4.20
C VAL A 360 -2.21 -1.61 -3.07
N ALA A 361 -1.11 -2.09 -2.47
CA ALA A 361 -1.16 -3.03 -1.35
C ALA A 361 -1.76 -2.41 -0.07
N ASN A 362 -1.46 -1.14 0.22
CA ASN A 362 -2.02 -0.39 1.34
C ASN A 362 -3.53 -0.19 1.18
N MET A 363 -3.97 0.27 0.01
CA MET A 363 -5.39 0.46 -0.29
C MET A 363 -6.15 -0.87 -0.25
N ALA A 364 -5.60 -1.93 -0.84
CA ALA A 364 -6.18 -3.27 -0.73
C ALA A 364 -6.32 -3.73 0.73
N THR A 365 -5.30 -3.51 1.55
CA THR A 365 -5.32 -3.84 2.98
C THR A 365 -6.40 -3.05 3.73
N GLU A 366 -6.52 -1.75 3.46
CA GLU A 366 -7.54 -0.89 4.06
C GLU A 366 -8.96 -1.26 3.63
N SER A 367 -9.16 -1.64 2.37
CA SER A 367 -10.43 -2.16 1.88
C SER A 367 -10.80 -3.49 2.56
N ILE A 368 -9.84 -4.40 2.75
CA ILE A 368 -10.07 -5.65 3.52
C ILE A 368 -10.37 -5.34 4.98
N ARG A 369 -9.66 -4.40 5.61
CA ARG A 369 -9.93 -3.97 7.00
C ARG A 369 -11.34 -3.40 7.13
N SER A 370 -11.76 -2.58 6.18
CA SER A 370 -13.12 -2.01 6.14
C SER A 370 -14.18 -3.09 5.97
N ALA A 371 -13.96 -4.03 5.05
CA ALA A 371 -14.85 -5.18 4.84
C ALA A 371 -14.93 -6.10 6.08
N GLU A 372 -13.79 -6.37 6.74
CA GLU A 372 -13.73 -7.11 8.00
C GLU A 372 -14.53 -6.39 9.11
N HIS A 373 -14.39 -5.06 9.22
CA HIS A 373 -15.12 -4.27 10.20
C HIS A 373 -16.64 -4.28 9.94
N LEU A 374 -17.05 -4.10 8.68
CA LEU A 374 -18.46 -4.17 8.26
C LEU A 374 -19.05 -5.55 8.52
N LEU A 375 -18.30 -6.61 8.24
CA LEU A 375 -18.70 -7.99 8.54
C LEU A 375 -18.95 -8.17 10.04
N LYS A 376 -18.07 -7.67 10.90
CA LYS A 376 -18.22 -7.72 12.36
C LYS A 376 -19.41 -6.90 12.87
N ILE A 377 -19.71 -5.75 12.26
CA ILE A 377 -20.89 -4.94 12.59
C ILE A 377 -22.17 -5.67 12.20
N ASN A 378 -22.25 -6.17 10.96
CA ASN A 378 -23.43 -6.84 10.42
C ASN A 378 -23.66 -8.19 11.10
N HIS A 379 -22.58 -8.89 11.45
CA HIS A 379 -22.60 -10.22 12.05
C HIS A 379 -21.70 -10.25 13.30
N PRO A 380 -22.19 -9.79 14.47
CA PRO A 380 -21.37 -9.74 15.69
C PRO A 380 -20.84 -11.10 16.19
N HIS A 381 -21.42 -12.21 15.69
CA HIS A 381 -20.95 -13.57 15.94
C HIS A 381 -19.76 -13.97 15.05
N VAL A 382 -19.44 -13.19 14.02
CA VAL A 382 -18.27 -13.33 13.16
C VAL A 382 -17.21 -12.35 13.63
N SER A 383 -16.42 -12.78 14.62
CA SER A 383 -15.48 -11.90 15.31
C SER A 383 -14.03 -12.07 14.88
N SER A 384 -13.71 -13.10 14.08
CA SER A 384 -12.35 -13.42 13.67
C SER A 384 -12.32 -14.20 12.35
N PHE A 385 -11.13 -14.36 11.77
CA PHE A 385 -10.94 -15.18 10.57
C PHE A 385 -11.41 -16.63 10.76
N TYR A 386 -11.24 -17.19 11.96
CA TYR A 386 -11.66 -18.56 12.28
C TYR A 386 -13.19 -18.74 12.21
N HIS A 387 -13.95 -17.67 12.48
CA HIS A 387 -15.40 -17.67 12.27
C HIS A 387 -15.76 -17.70 10.78
N VAL A 388 -15.06 -16.92 9.96
CA VAL A 388 -15.23 -16.92 8.50
C VAL A 388 -15.01 -18.33 7.95
N LEU A 389 -13.90 -18.98 8.33
CA LEU A 389 -13.58 -20.35 7.90
C LEU A 389 -14.62 -21.37 8.40
N THR A 390 -15.09 -21.22 9.63
CA THR A 390 -16.13 -22.07 10.21
C THR A 390 -17.43 -21.99 9.43
N ILE A 391 -17.90 -20.78 9.15
CA ILE A 391 -19.18 -20.57 8.48
C ILE A 391 -19.13 -21.05 7.03
N VAL A 392 -17.99 -20.85 6.34
CA VAL A 392 -17.85 -21.20 4.93
C VAL A 392 -17.60 -22.71 4.73
N PHE A 393 -16.65 -23.29 5.47
CA PHE A 393 -16.13 -24.65 5.24
C PHE A 393 -16.59 -25.69 6.26
N MET A 394 -17.17 -25.29 7.39
CA MET A 394 -17.59 -26.20 8.48
C MET A 394 -19.09 -26.16 8.75
N SER A 395 -19.89 -25.74 7.77
CA SER A 395 -21.35 -25.67 7.92
C SER A 395 -21.94 -27.01 8.34
N ASP A 396 -21.40 -28.11 7.81
CA ASP A 396 -21.91 -29.45 8.07
C ASP A 396 -21.65 -29.87 9.52
N TYR A 397 -20.45 -29.61 10.04
CA TYR A 397 -20.12 -29.83 11.45
C TYR A 397 -20.99 -28.98 12.39
N VAL A 398 -21.27 -27.73 12.02
CA VAL A 398 -22.18 -26.86 12.79
C VAL A 398 -23.57 -27.49 12.85
N VAL A 399 -24.11 -27.92 11.70
CA VAL A 399 -25.43 -28.55 11.60
C VAL A 399 -25.48 -29.89 12.35
N GLU A 400 -24.44 -30.70 12.29
CA GLU A 400 -24.37 -31.98 13.02
C GLU A 400 -24.34 -31.78 14.54
N ILE A 401 -23.53 -30.84 15.02
CA ILE A 401 -23.49 -30.49 16.45
C ILE A 401 -24.86 -29.93 16.88
N GLU A 402 -25.48 -29.06 16.08
CA GLU A 402 -26.83 -28.56 16.35
C GLU A 402 -27.84 -29.70 16.46
N LYS A 403 -27.88 -30.62 15.48
CA LYS A 403 -28.76 -31.80 15.50
C LYS A 403 -28.52 -32.66 16.74
N MET A 404 -27.26 -32.89 17.12
CA MET A 404 -26.89 -33.67 18.30
C MET A 404 -27.40 -33.01 19.61
N LEU A 405 -27.37 -31.68 19.67
CA LEU A 405 -27.85 -30.91 20.81
C LEU A 405 -29.40 -30.89 20.86
N VAL A 406 -30.04 -30.72 19.70
CA VAL A 406 -31.50 -30.69 19.53
C VAL A 406 -32.14 -32.05 19.85
N ALA A 407 -31.56 -33.15 19.35
CA ALA A 407 -32.08 -34.51 19.52
C ALA A 407 -31.99 -35.04 20.96
N GLN A 408 -31.33 -34.33 21.87
CA GLN A 408 -31.17 -34.75 23.25
C GLN A 408 -32.12 -34.01 24.20
N ASP A 409 -32.44 -32.76 23.90
CA ASP A 409 -33.42 -32.01 24.69
C ASP A 409 -34.87 -32.46 24.44
N SER A 410 -35.12 -33.31 23.44
CA SER A 410 -36.43 -33.97 23.28
C SER A 410 -36.80 -34.84 24.48
N ASP A 411 -35.81 -35.35 25.22
CA ASP A 411 -36.01 -36.19 26.40
C ASP A 411 -36.07 -35.39 27.72
N ASN A 412 -35.72 -34.11 27.70
CA ASN A 412 -35.72 -33.21 28.86
C ASN A 412 -36.54 -31.95 28.51
N ILE A 413 -37.80 -31.90 28.97
CA ILE A 413 -38.91 -30.99 28.60
C ILE A 413 -38.65 -29.46 28.84
N ASN A 414 -37.40 -29.00 28.88
CA ASN A 414 -37.01 -27.60 29.06
C ASN A 414 -36.49 -26.94 27.77
N TYR A 415 -37.04 -27.32 26.61
CA TYR A 415 -36.80 -26.65 25.33
C TYR A 415 -37.07 -25.13 25.36
N GLY A 416 -37.88 -24.67 26.32
CA GLY A 416 -38.10 -23.24 26.58
C GLY A 416 -36.84 -22.45 26.97
N LYS A 417 -35.73 -23.10 27.36
CA LYS A 417 -34.45 -22.40 27.61
C LYS A 417 -33.70 -22.03 26.34
N PHE A 418 -33.91 -22.76 25.24
CA PHE A 418 -33.41 -22.42 23.91
C PHE A 418 -34.47 -21.65 23.12
N GLU A 419 -35.09 -20.64 23.75
CA GLU A 419 -36.12 -19.76 23.17
C GLU A 419 -35.69 -19.08 21.86
N ASN A 420 -34.43 -19.23 21.44
CA ASN A 420 -33.96 -18.76 20.15
C ASN A 420 -32.94 -19.76 19.55
N ALA A 421 -33.38 -20.58 18.60
CA ALA A 421 -32.52 -21.50 17.83
C ALA A 421 -31.28 -20.79 17.22
N LEU A 422 -31.42 -19.50 16.90
CA LEU A 422 -30.32 -18.68 16.40
C LEU A 422 -29.21 -18.48 17.44
N LYS A 423 -29.55 -18.33 18.73
CA LYS A 423 -28.56 -18.21 19.81
C LYS A 423 -27.77 -19.51 19.99
N LEU A 424 -28.44 -20.66 19.84
CA LEU A 424 -27.77 -21.96 19.85
C LEU A 424 -26.80 -22.07 18.68
N ARG A 425 -27.26 -21.77 17.46
CA ARG A 425 -26.44 -21.77 16.25
C ARG A 425 -25.20 -20.91 16.38
N TYR A 426 -25.34 -19.65 16.82
CA TYR A 426 -24.20 -18.76 17.04
C TYR A 426 -23.22 -19.29 18.09
N ALA A 427 -23.72 -19.96 19.13
CA ALA A 427 -22.85 -20.56 20.12
C ALA A 427 -22.12 -21.81 19.61
N VAL A 428 -22.75 -22.60 18.73
CA VAL A 428 -22.11 -23.73 18.06
C VAL A 428 -21.05 -23.22 17.08
N ILE A 429 -21.35 -22.19 16.30
CA ILE A 429 -20.37 -21.52 15.42
C ILE A 429 -19.17 -21.03 16.23
N GLU A 430 -19.38 -20.36 17.36
CA GLU A 430 -18.31 -19.92 18.27
C GLU A 430 -17.48 -21.11 18.81
N LEU A 431 -18.12 -22.23 19.15
CA LEU A 431 -17.40 -23.44 19.58
C LEU A 431 -16.52 -23.99 18.45
N VAL A 432 -17.08 -24.14 17.25
CA VAL A 432 -16.37 -24.66 16.08
C VAL A 432 -15.22 -23.71 15.70
N ALA A 433 -15.45 -22.39 15.72
CA ALA A 433 -14.42 -21.38 15.49
C ALA A 433 -13.27 -21.46 16.50
N LYS A 434 -13.55 -21.70 17.79
CA LYS A 434 -12.51 -21.94 18.80
C LYS A 434 -11.73 -23.23 18.59
N ILE A 435 -12.37 -24.27 18.06
CA ILE A 435 -11.70 -25.52 17.69
C ILE A 435 -10.78 -25.27 16.49
N VAL A 436 -11.27 -24.53 15.48
CA VAL A 436 -10.47 -24.09 14.32
C VAL A 436 -9.27 -23.26 14.80
N GLU A 437 -9.49 -22.20 15.56
CA GLU A 437 -8.45 -21.35 16.17
C GLU A 437 -7.40 -22.18 16.92
N SER A 438 -7.84 -23.15 17.74
CA SER A 438 -6.93 -24.02 18.49
C SER A 438 -5.94 -24.77 17.60
N ALA A 439 -6.32 -25.12 16.37
CA ALA A 439 -5.43 -25.78 15.41
C ALA A 439 -4.34 -24.86 14.83
N PHE A 440 -4.56 -23.55 14.83
CA PHE A 440 -3.56 -22.55 14.45
C PHE A 440 -2.56 -22.28 15.58
N HIS A 441 -2.97 -22.42 16.85
CA HIS A 441 -2.08 -22.20 17.99
C HIS A 441 -1.17 -23.40 18.34
N ASN A 442 -1.62 -24.62 18.08
CA ASN A 442 -0.89 -25.81 18.52
C ASN A 442 0.37 -26.05 17.66
N ASN A 443 1.52 -26.16 18.30
CA ASN A 443 2.77 -26.52 17.65
C ASN A 443 3.01 -28.04 17.78
N PRO A 444 2.78 -28.84 16.73
CA PRO A 444 2.90 -30.29 16.82
C PRO A 444 4.30 -30.73 17.25
N GLY A 445 5.35 -29.94 16.98
CA GLY A 445 6.75 -30.32 17.27
C GLY A 445 7.18 -30.21 18.75
N TYR A 446 6.50 -29.40 19.57
CA TYR A 446 6.95 -29.15 20.95
C TYR A 446 6.43 -30.21 21.95
N GLU A 447 5.37 -30.93 21.60
CA GLU A 447 4.60 -31.74 22.55
C GLU A 447 4.95 -33.23 22.51
N PHE A 448 5.45 -33.77 21.38
CA PHE A 448 5.84 -35.18 21.29
C PHE A 448 7.04 -35.55 22.17
N ASN A 449 7.90 -34.59 22.50
CA ASN A 449 9.14 -34.87 23.23
C ASN A 449 8.98 -34.86 24.76
N ASN A 450 7.80 -34.52 25.32
CA ASN A 450 7.58 -34.56 26.77
C ASN A 450 6.24 -35.22 27.14
N PRO A 451 6.16 -36.57 27.16
CA PRO A 451 4.92 -37.31 27.42
C PRO A 451 4.30 -37.06 28.80
N LYS A 452 5.02 -36.41 29.74
CA LYS A 452 4.55 -36.11 31.11
C LYS A 452 3.80 -34.79 31.23
N LYS A 453 3.86 -33.93 30.23
CA LYS A 453 3.02 -32.73 30.12
C LYS A 453 2.24 -32.87 28.83
N GLN A 454 1.22 -33.72 28.80
CA GLN A 454 0.18 -33.59 27.78
C GLN A 454 -0.55 -32.28 28.11
N PRO A 455 -0.31 -31.18 27.38
CA PRO A 455 -1.19 -30.03 27.54
C PRO A 455 -2.58 -30.53 27.16
N GLN A 456 -3.58 -30.25 27.99
CA GLN A 456 -4.94 -30.47 27.53
C GLN A 456 -5.12 -29.58 26.31
N PRO A 457 -5.49 -30.14 25.15
CA PRO A 457 -5.61 -29.35 23.94
C PRO A 457 -6.62 -28.25 24.20
N ARG A 458 -6.33 -27.01 23.76
CA ARG A 458 -7.24 -25.85 23.90
C ARG A 458 -8.68 -26.19 23.47
N VAL A 459 -8.81 -27.11 22.52
CA VAL A 459 -10.04 -27.81 22.11
C VAL A 459 -10.88 -28.31 23.29
N THR A 460 -10.28 -29.07 24.21
CA THR A 460 -10.98 -29.63 25.38
C THR A 460 -11.45 -28.52 26.32
N ASP A 461 -10.69 -27.44 26.46
CA ASP A 461 -11.11 -26.29 27.27
C ASP A 461 -12.25 -25.50 26.61
N ALA A 462 -12.23 -25.35 25.28
CA ALA A 462 -13.34 -24.78 24.51
C ALA A 462 -14.63 -25.62 24.67
N VAL A 463 -14.53 -26.95 24.52
CA VAL A 463 -15.66 -27.87 24.73
C VAL A 463 -16.16 -27.84 26.18
N LYS A 464 -15.27 -27.79 27.17
CA LYS A 464 -15.65 -27.61 28.59
C LYS A 464 -16.36 -26.30 28.85
N ALA A 465 -15.86 -25.20 28.30
CA ALA A 465 -16.47 -23.89 28.46
C ALA A 465 -17.88 -23.87 27.84
N PHE A 466 -18.03 -24.44 26.65
CA PHE A 466 -19.31 -24.57 25.95
C PHE A 466 -20.30 -25.45 26.73
N THR A 467 -19.91 -26.67 27.10
CA THR A 467 -20.77 -27.60 27.86
C THR A 467 -21.17 -27.03 29.23
N ARG A 468 -20.27 -26.27 29.89
CA ARG A 468 -20.61 -25.55 31.13
C ARG A 468 -21.62 -24.44 30.89
N LYS A 469 -21.46 -23.64 29.82
CA LYS A 469 -22.36 -22.54 29.46
C LYS A 469 -23.78 -23.01 29.18
N PHE A 470 -23.93 -24.19 28.55
CA PHE A 470 -25.23 -24.75 28.18
C PHE A 470 -25.75 -25.87 29.11
N GLY A 471 -25.00 -26.24 30.14
CA GLY A 471 -25.42 -27.26 31.11
C GLY A 471 -25.33 -28.71 30.64
N ILE A 472 -24.56 -29.01 29.59
CA ILE A 472 -24.53 -30.29 28.87
C ILE A 472 -23.35 -31.17 29.34
N LYS A 473 -23.22 -31.36 30.65
CA LYS A 473 -22.03 -32.02 31.24
C LYS A 473 -21.89 -33.50 30.85
N SER A 474 -23.01 -34.21 30.64
CA SER A 474 -23.01 -35.65 30.37
C SER A 474 -22.44 -36.04 28.99
N LYS A 475 -22.33 -35.09 28.06
CA LYS A 475 -21.82 -35.33 26.69
C LYS A 475 -20.48 -34.68 26.40
N MET A 476 -19.78 -34.17 27.41
CA MET A 476 -18.48 -33.54 27.20
C MET A 476 -17.51 -34.49 26.49
N ASP A 477 -17.48 -35.77 26.89
CA ASP A 477 -16.60 -36.77 26.28
C ASP A 477 -17.02 -37.12 24.85
N THR A 478 -18.33 -37.24 24.58
CA THR A 478 -18.88 -37.48 23.24
C THR A 478 -18.56 -36.32 22.30
N LEU A 479 -18.92 -35.08 22.68
CA LEU A 479 -18.67 -33.88 21.87
C LEU A 479 -17.16 -33.69 21.62
N ASN A 480 -16.33 -33.92 22.63
CA ASN A 480 -14.88 -33.82 22.47
C ASN A 480 -14.33 -34.91 21.54
N ARG A 481 -14.67 -36.18 21.76
CA ARG A 481 -14.10 -37.33 21.04
C ARG A 481 -14.63 -37.48 19.62
N GLU A 482 -15.93 -37.30 19.42
CA GLU A 482 -16.61 -37.62 18.15
C GLU A 482 -16.65 -36.42 17.20
N PHE A 483 -16.57 -35.19 17.71
CA PHE A 483 -16.61 -33.98 16.86
C PHE A 483 -15.36 -33.13 17.00
N ALA A 484 -15.05 -32.66 18.21
CA ALA A 484 -14.04 -31.62 18.38
C ALA A 484 -12.62 -32.09 18.03
N GLN A 485 -12.24 -33.32 18.39
CA GLN A 485 -10.94 -33.89 18.03
C GLN A 485 -10.85 -34.19 16.52
N PRO A 486 -11.80 -34.90 15.88
CA PRO A 486 -11.79 -35.09 14.42
C PRO A 486 -11.75 -33.78 13.64
N LEU A 487 -12.57 -32.80 14.03
CA LEU A 487 -12.56 -31.47 13.42
C LEU A 487 -11.21 -30.78 13.60
N PHE A 488 -10.64 -30.79 14.81
CA PHE A 488 -9.31 -30.23 15.07
C PHE A 488 -8.25 -30.87 14.15
N PHE A 489 -8.24 -32.20 14.04
CA PHE A 489 -7.33 -32.92 13.13
C PHE A 489 -7.56 -32.52 11.68
N TYR A 490 -8.82 -32.41 11.24
CA TYR A 490 -9.17 -31.97 9.90
C TYR A 490 -8.66 -30.56 9.60
N VAL A 491 -8.89 -29.59 10.49
CA VAL A 491 -8.37 -28.21 10.35
C VAL A 491 -6.84 -28.21 10.33
N MET A 492 -6.21 -29.01 11.19
CA MET A 492 -4.75 -29.11 11.28
C MET A 492 -4.15 -29.65 9.96
N MET A 493 -4.79 -30.63 9.32
CA MET A 493 -4.41 -31.11 7.97
C MET A 493 -4.52 -30.04 6.89
N GLN A 494 -5.45 -29.09 7.05
CA GLN A 494 -5.69 -27.99 6.12
C GLN A 494 -4.76 -26.78 6.34
N THR A 495 -3.93 -26.79 7.39
CA THR A 495 -3.16 -25.61 7.81
C THR A 495 -1.68 -25.87 8.10
N HIS A 496 -1.24 -27.13 8.26
CA HIS A 496 0.14 -27.48 8.58
C HIS A 496 0.85 -28.29 7.48
N LEU A 497 1.95 -27.73 6.97
CA LEU A 497 2.86 -28.37 6.01
C LEU A 497 3.59 -29.61 6.55
N THR A 498 4.02 -29.57 7.81
CA THR A 498 4.84 -30.65 8.40
C THR A 498 4.10 -31.98 8.47
N ILE A 499 2.78 -31.91 8.49
CA ILE A 499 1.89 -33.06 8.55
C ILE A 499 1.74 -33.69 7.17
N GLU A 500 1.70 -32.89 6.10
CA GLU A 500 1.69 -33.43 4.72
C GLU A 500 2.87 -34.36 4.46
N LYS A 501 4.08 -33.94 4.85
CA LYS A 501 5.30 -34.74 4.65
C LYS A 501 5.28 -36.06 5.43
N GLY A 502 4.60 -36.10 6.57
CA GLY A 502 4.43 -37.30 7.39
C GLY A 502 3.27 -38.21 6.97
N PHE A 503 2.28 -37.67 6.27
CA PHE A 503 1.04 -38.35 5.87
C PHE A 503 0.88 -38.54 4.36
N HIS A 504 1.93 -38.33 3.56
CA HIS A 504 2.00 -38.74 2.16
C HIS A 504 1.71 -40.24 2.05
N GLY A 505 0.43 -40.59 1.86
CA GLY A 505 -0.05 -41.98 1.90
C GLY A 505 -1.52 -42.17 2.31
N MET A 506 -2.22 -41.18 2.88
CA MET A 506 -3.67 -41.29 3.08
C MET A 506 -4.42 -40.90 1.79
N PRO A 507 -5.08 -41.85 1.09
CA PRO A 507 -5.82 -41.54 -0.13
C PRO A 507 -7.03 -40.66 0.17
N GLY A 508 -7.21 -39.57 -0.58
CA GLY A 508 -8.45 -38.77 -0.58
C GLY A 508 -8.46 -37.51 0.29
N LEU A 509 -7.40 -37.16 1.02
CA LEU A 509 -7.28 -35.84 1.66
C LEU A 509 -6.29 -34.95 0.88
N GLU A 510 -6.82 -34.04 0.07
CA GLU A 510 -6.06 -32.91 -0.46
C GLU A 510 -5.86 -31.87 0.66
N SER A 511 -4.61 -31.54 0.97
CA SER A 511 -4.33 -30.43 1.89
C SER A 511 -4.62 -29.08 1.22
N ASN A 512 -4.95 -28.08 2.03
CA ASN A 512 -5.36 -26.74 1.59
C ASN A 512 -6.53 -26.71 0.59
N SER A 513 -7.45 -27.67 0.68
CA SER A 513 -8.57 -27.78 -0.25
C SER A 513 -9.58 -26.64 -0.11
N TRP A 514 -9.62 -25.93 1.03
CA TRP A 514 -10.60 -24.87 1.30
C TRP A 514 -10.52 -23.71 0.30
N LEU A 515 -9.31 -23.23 0.03
CA LEU A 515 -9.08 -22.10 -0.88
C LEU A 515 -8.46 -22.56 -2.19
N LYS A 516 -8.63 -23.82 -2.59
CA LYS A 516 -7.96 -24.37 -3.80
C LYS A 516 -8.31 -23.63 -5.10
N HIS A 517 -9.45 -22.95 -5.14
CA HIS A 517 -9.91 -22.17 -6.29
C HIS A 517 -9.46 -20.70 -6.25
N SER A 518 -8.88 -20.25 -5.14
CA SER A 518 -8.34 -18.90 -4.95
C SER A 518 -6.85 -18.93 -5.28
N ALA A 519 -6.49 -18.49 -6.49
CA ALA A 519 -5.13 -18.67 -7.02
C ALA A 519 -4.07 -17.85 -6.26
N TYR A 520 -4.47 -16.76 -5.61
CA TYR A 520 -3.57 -15.78 -5.01
C TYR A 520 -3.54 -15.84 -3.49
N ILE A 521 -4.57 -16.42 -2.85
CA ILE A 521 -4.61 -16.61 -1.38
C ILE A 521 -4.75 -18.08 -0.96
N GLY A 522 -4.81 -19.02 -1.90
CA GLY A 522 -5.00 -20.45 -1.68
C GLY A 522 -3.89 -21.31 -2.27
N GLY A 523 -4.03 -22.64 -2.14
CA GLY A 523 -3.05 -23.61 -2.66
C GLY A 523 -1.63 -23.36 -2.17
N ASP A 524 -0.72 -23.10 -3.11
CA ASP A 524 0.69 -22.76 -2.90
C ASP A 524 0.90 -21.35 -2.33
N ASN A 525 -0.05 -20.46 -2.57
CA ASN A 525 -0.09 -19.09 -2.04
C ASN A 525 -1.03 -18.99 -0.82
N SER A 526 -1.07 -20.03 0.03
CA SER A 526 -2.07 -20.11 1.11
C SER A 526 -1.88 -19.02 2.17
N ILE A 527 -2.84 -18.09 2.26
CA ILE A 527 -2.93 -17.11 3.33
C ILE A 527 -3.17 -17.76 4.70
N LEU A 528 -3.77 -18.95 4.74
CA LEU A 528 -3.97 -19.70 5.99
C LEU A 528 -2.62 -20.08 6.62
N ASN A 529 -1.61 -20.37 5.80
CA ASN A 529 -0.26 -20.60 6.29
C ASN A 529 0.35 -19.32 6.90
N THR A 530 0.12 -18.17 6.25
CA THR A 530 0.58 -16.86 6.76
C THR A 530 -0.07 -16.55 8.12
N GLN A 531 -1.40 -16.67 8.24
CA GLN A 531 -2.14 -16.54 9.50
C GLN A 531 -1.60 -17.46 10.59
N ASN A 532 -1.35 -18.73 10.26
CA ASN A 532 -0.84 -19.75 11.19
C ASN A 532 0.54 -19.36 11.75
N LEU A 533 1.46 -18.91 10.90
CA LEU A 533 2.78 -18.48 11.32
C LEU A 533 2.70 -17.23 12.21
N ILE A 534 1.88 -16.23 11.85
CA ILE A 534 1.71 -15.02 12.66
C ILE A 534 1.19 -15.38 14.04
N GLN A 535 0.13 -16.17 14.12
CA GLN A 535 -0.48 -16.58 15.38
C GLN A 535 0.50 -17.35 16.28
N LYS A 536 1.23 -18.32 15.73
CA LYS A 536 2.22 -19.12 16.47
C LYS A 536 3.36 -18.27 17.03
N ILE A 537 3.81 -17.28 16.25
CA ILE A 537 4.94 -16.43 16.64
C ILE A 537 4.50 -15.42 17.69
N LEU A 538 3.30 -14.83 17.55
CA LEU A 538 2.72 -13.96 18.57
C LEU A 538 2.51 -14.69 19.90
N ASP A 539 2.12 -15.97 19.87
CA ASP A 539 1.95 -16.80 21.06
C ASP A 539 3.25 -16.98 21.88
N VAL A 540 4.40 -16.98 21.21
CA VAL A 540 5.72 -17.12 21.86
C VAL A 540 6.42 -15.78 22.09
N ALA A 541 6.00 -14.73 21.40
CA ALA A 541 6.55 -13.39 21.56
C ALA A 541 6.28 -12.86 22.97
N THR A 542 7.32 -12.33 23.62
CA THR A 542 7.16 -11.64 24.90
C THR A 542 7.64 -10.19 24.76
N PRO A 543 7.00 -9.23 25.45
CA PRO A 543 7.38 -7.80 25.36
C PRO A 543 8.84 -7.51 25.73
N ARG A 544 9.52 -8.44 26.43
CA ARG A 544 10.87 -8.23 26.97
C ARG A 544 11.97 -8.94 26.19
N SER A 545 11.63 -9.86 25.29
CA SER A 545 12.61 -10.67 24.58
C SER A 545 12.38 -10.62 23.08
N LYS A 546 13.44 -10.32 22.33
CA LYS A 546 13.43 -10.49 20.88
C LYS A 546 13.41 -11.98 20.56
N LEU A 547 12.48 -12.40 19.71
CA LEU A 547 12.44 -13.78 19.22
C LEU A 547 13.60 -14.00 18.25
N ILE A 548 14.32 -15.11 18.42
CA ILE A 548 15.41 -15.51 17.53
C ILE A 548 15.15 -16.96 17.14
N SER A 549 15.03 -17.20 15.84
CA SER A 549 14.88 -18.54 15.30
C SER A 549 16.25 -19.15 14.98
N LYS A 550 16.34 -20.47 15.10
CA LYS A 550 17.48 -21.23 14.56
C LYS A 550 17.28 -21.37 13.05
N ALA A 551 18.35 -21.15 12.28
CA ALA A 551 18.36 -21.39 10.85
C ALA A 551 17.82 -22.78 10.47
N GLY A 552 16.86 -22.81 9.54
CA GLY A 552 16.22 -24.02 9.00
C GLY A 552 15.15 -24.63 9.91
N TYR A 553 14.72 -23.92 10.96
CA TYR A 553 13.72 -24.42 11.90
C TYR A 553 12.30 -24.41 11.30
N TRP A 554 11.95 -23.38 10.53
CA TRP A 554 10.62 -23.21 9.94
C TRP A 554 10.53 -23.76 8.52
N GLY A 555 11.65 -23.95 7.83
CA GLY A 555 11.65 -24.46 6.47
C GLY A 555 13.03 -24.52 5.84
N LYS A 556 13.06 -24.65 4.51
CA LYS A 556 14.31 -24.47 3.75
C LYS A 556 14.70 -23.00 3.81
N GLN A 557 16.01 -22.73 3.81
CA GLN A 557 16.49 -21.35 3.71
C GLN A 557 16.17 -20.79 2.33
N PHE A 558 15.45 -19.68 2.31
CA PHE A 558 15.22 -18.90 1.10
C PHE A 558 16.52 -18.25 0.63
N ASP A 559 16.86 -18.42 -0.64
CA ASP A 559 17.93 -17.67 -1.30
C ASP A 559 17.51 -17.39 -2.73
N GLU A 560 17.37 -16.12 -3.07
CA GLU A 560 16.84 -15.67 -4.36
C GLU A 560 17.53 -16.30 -5.59
N GLN A 561 18.81 -16.66 -5.47
CA GLN A 561 19.60 -17.16 -6.62
C GLN A 561 19.72 -18.67 -6.63
N THR A 562 19.94 -19.30 -5.47
CA THR A 562 20.25 -20.72 -5.34
C THR A 562 19.06 -21.56 -4.92
N ASN A 563 18.07 -20.96 -4.25
CA ASN A 563 16.86 -21.61 -3.80
C ASN A 563 15.68 -20.62 -3.82
N PRO A 564 15.28 -20.10 -5.01
CA PRO A 564 14.14 -19.21 -5.12
C PRO A 564 12.87 -19.95 -4.67
N ALA A 565 11.97 -19.22 -4.05
CA ALA A 565 10.66 -19.71 -3.64
C ALA A 565 9.79 -19.96 -4.87
N THR A 566 9.18 -21.13 -4.93
CA THR A 566 8.17 -21.47 -5.95
C THR A 566 6.76 -21.14 -5.49
N CYS A 567 6.58 -20.99 -4.18
CA CYS A 567 5.32 -20.75 -3.51
C CYS A 567 5.53 -19.92 -2.23
N ILE A 568 4.46 -19.31 -1.69
CA ILE A 568 4.57 -18.66 -0.37
C ILE A 568 4.66 -19.72 0.72
N ARG A 569 3.81 -20.73 0.61
CA ARG A 569 3.66 -21.77 1.63
C ARG A 569 4.88 -22.70 1.64
N GLY A 570 5.67 -22.64 2.71
CA GLY A 570 6.77 -23.57 2.97
C GLY A 570 8.13 -23.08 2.47
N ASP A 571 8.19 -22.50 1.26
CA ASP A 571 9.43 -21.94 0.74
C ASP A 571 9.78 -20.59 1.41
N LEU A 572 8.78 -19.77 1.75
CA LEU A 572 8.98 -18.49 2.44
C LEU A 572 8.78 -18.55 3.96
N ASP A 573 8.47 -19.72 4.52
CA ASP A 573 8.21 -19.87 5.96
C ASP A 573 9.44 -19.49 6.80
N GLU A 574 10.64 -19.92 6.41
CA GLU A 574 11.89 -19.61 7.13
C GLU A 574 12.23 -18.12 7.11
N ILE A 575 12.09 -17.46 5.95
CA ILE A 575 12.37 -16.03 5.87
C ILE A 575 11.31 -15.24 6.65
N PHE A 576 10.04 -15.62 6.55
CA PHE A 576 8.96 -14.92 7.22
C PHE A 576 9.02 -15.08 8.75
N ALA A 577 9.06 -16.32 9.22
CA ALA A 577 9.01 -16.65 10.65
C ALA A 577 10.36 -16.45 11.36
N GLY A 578 11.47 -16.65 10.65
CA GLY A 578 12.82 -16.57 11.18
C GLY A 578 13.43 -15.17 11.12
N CYS A 579 13.14 -14.41 10.07
CA CYS A 579 13.77 -13.11 9.81
C CYS A 579 12.79 -11.95 9.97
N ILE A 580 11.66 -11.98 9.27
CA ILE A 580 10.81 -10.80 9.10
C ILE A 580 9.95 -10.52 10.34
N LEU A 581 9.09 -11.48 10.71
CA LEU A 581 8.09 -11.26 11.75
C LEU A 581 8.69 -10.97 13.14
N PRO A 582 9.78 -11.64 13.59
CA PRO A 582 10.42 -11.32 14.87
C PRO A 582 10.89 -9.86 14.99
N GLU A 583 11.44 -9.30 13.90
CA GLU A 583 11.89 -7.91 13.86
C GLU A 583 10.70 -6.95 13.91
N ILE A 584 9.67 -7.21 13.09
CA ILE A 584 8.48 -6.36 13.03
C ILE A 584 7.71 -6.40 14.36
N ILE A 585 7.58 -7.55 15.02
CA ILE A 585 7.01 -7.62 16.38
C ILE A 585 7.81 -6.77 17.35
N SER A 586 9.15 -6.93 17.36
CA SER A 586 10.01 -6.16 18.27
C SER A 586 9.94 -4.66 18.01
N PHE A 587 9.79 -4.29 16.74
CA PHE A 587 9.58 -2.92 16.28
C PHE A 587 8.23 -2.37 16.75
N CYS A 588 7.11 -3.02 16.42
CA CYS A 588 5.76 -2.57 16.77
C CYS A 588 5.52 -2.51 18.30
N MET A 589 6.23 -3.33 19.09
CA MET A 589 6.19 -3.24 20.56
C MET A 589 6.92 -2.02 21.14
N LYS A 590 7.82 -1.39 20.39
CA LYS A 590 8.69 -0.29 20.87
C LYS A 590 8.46 1.03 20.15
N ALA A 591 8.07 0.99 18.88
CA ALA A 591 7.79 2.15 18.06
C ALA A 591 6.49 2.84 18.51
N HIS A 592 6.39 4.14 18.31
CA HIS A 592 5.17 4.92 18.58
C HIS A 592 4.57 5.37 17.24
N LEU A 593 4.07 4.46 16.40
CA LEU A 593 3.60 4.83 15.06
C LEU A 593 2.39 5.75 15.11
N TYR A 594 1.57 5.65 16.15
CA TYR A 594 0.42 6.54 16.39
C TYR A 594 0.81 8.04 16.52
N THR A 595 2.09 8.38 16.76
CA THR A 595 2.54 9.79 16.77
C THR A 595 2.87 10.30 15.37
N ILE A 596 2.95 9.41 14.39
CA ILE A 596 3.18 9.76 12.99
C ILE A 596 1.82 10.08 12.37
N PRO A 597 1.61 11.29 11.84
CA PRO A 597 0.38 11.64 11.15
C PRO A 597 0.18 10.73 9.94
N ASP A 598 -1.07 10.33 9.71
CA ASP A 598 -1.49 9.56 8.53
C ASP A 598 -0.73 8.22 8.36
N SER A 599 -0.22 7.68 9.47
CA SER A 599 0.49 6.38 9.49
C SER A 599 -0.34 5.21 8.98
N SER A 600 -1.67 5.27 9.08
CA SER A 600 -2.55 4.25 8.51
C SER A 600 -2.47 4.17 6.98
N ASN A 601 -2.08 5.25 6.32
CA ASN A 601 -2.09 5.35 4.86
C ASN A 601 -0.68 5.15 4.29
N LEU A 602 0.33 5.60 5.03
CA LEU A 602 1.75 5.55 4.64
C LEU A 602 2.48 4.28 5.11
N LEU A 603 2.10 3.74 6.28
CA LEU A 603 2.72 2.58 6.94
C LEU A 603 1.63 1.54 7.32
N THR A 604 0.71 1.26 6.40
CA THR A 604 -0.52 0.49 6.66
C THR A 604 -0.26 -0.86 7.32
N LEU A 605 0.71 -1.64 6.84
CA LEU A 605 1.05 -2.94 7.45
C LEU A 605 1.47 -2.75 8.91
N LEU A 606 2.40 -1.83 9.16
CA LEU A 606 2.95 -1.59 10.49
C LEU A 606 1.91 -0.99 11.45
N ASP A 607 1.04 -0.09 10.98
CA ASP A 607 -0.06 0.50 11.75
C ASP A 607 -1.09 -0.57 12.15
N VAL A 608 -1.61 -1.34 11.19
CA VAL A 608 -2.63 -2.38 11.44
C VAL A 608 -2.07 -3.45 12.38
N PHE A 609 -0.80 -3.84 12.21
CA PHE A 609 -0.17 -4.81 13.10
C PHE A 609 0.14 -4.25 14.49
N GLN A 610 0.60 -3.00 14.59
CA GLN A 610 0.84 -2.36 15.88
C GLN A 610 -0.44 -2.21 16.69
N ARG A 611 -1.57 -1.84 16.07
CA ARG A 611 -2.87 -1.78 16.76
C ARG A 611 -3.23 -3.12 17.37
N HIS A 612 -3.09 -4.21 16.61
CA HIS A 612 -3.34 -5.55 17.11
C HIS A 612 -2.44 -5.93 18.30
N ILE A 613 -1.12 -5.68 18.20
CA ILE A 613 -0.17 -5.95 19.29
C ILE A 613 -0.51 -5.14 20.55
N ASN A 614 -0.90 -3.87 20.39
CA ASN A 614 -1.17 -2.96 21.49
C ASN A 614 -2.53 -3.22 22.16
N GLU A 615 -3.54 -3.68 21.41
CA GLU A 615 -4.87 -3.97 21.92
C GLU A 615 -4.91 -5.30 22.70
N ASP A 616 -4.61 -6.41 22.03
CA ASP A 616 -4.57 -7.74 22.63
C ASP A 616 -3.74 -8.70 21.77
N GLN A 617 -2.46 -8.88 22.15
CA GLN A 617 -1.54 -9.82 21.51
C GLN A 617 -2.04 -11.28 21.51
N LYS A 618 -2.96 -11.65 22.41
CA LYS A 618 -3.51 -13.01 22.50
C LYS A 618 -4.83 -13.17 21.74
N ALA A 619 -5.42 -12.08 21.27
CA ALA A 619 -6.61 -12.17 20.45
C ALA A 619 -6.28 -12.88 19.12
N PRO A 620 -7.30 -13.48 18.46
CA PRO A 620 -7.18 -13.93 17.10
C PRO A 620 -6.58 -12.85 16.19
N VAL A 621 -5.57 -13.22 15.40
CA VAL A 621 -4.98 -12.30 14.41
C VAL A 621 -6.07 -11.85 13.42
N PRO A 622 -6.27 -10.52 13.23
CA PRO A 622 -7.23 -9.98 12.28
C PRO A 622 -6.95 -10.39 10.83
N ILE A 623 -7.99 -10.46 10.01
CA ILE A 623 -7.90 -10.81 8.59
C ILE A 623 -7.03 -9.79 7.85
N SER A 624 -7.23 -8.50 8.14
CA SER A 624 -6.44 -7.41 7.58
C SER A 624 -4.94 -7.50 7.90
N VAL A 625 -4.55 -7.96 9.11
CA VAL A 625 -3.14 -8.21 9.46
C VAL A 625 -2.56 -9.35 8.62
N SER A 626 -3.28 -10.46 8.50
CA SER A 626 -2.79 -11.58 7.69
C SER A 626 -2.74 -11.25 6.21
N PHE A 627 -3.70 -10.46 5.71
CA PHE A 627 -3.70 -9.98 4.33
C PHE A 627 -2.49 -9.08 4.03
N SER A 628 -2.16 -8.13 4.92
CA SER A 628 -1.02 -7.23 4.70
C SER A 628 0.32 -7.96 4.71
N PHE A 629 0.53 -8.89 5.64
CA PHE A 629 1.71 -9.76 5.63
C PHE A 629 1.73 -10.69 4.42
N HIS A 630 0.56 -11.17 3.97
CA HIS A 630 0.49 -11.97 2.76
C HIS A 630 0.86 -11.15 1.51
N ALA A 631 0.39 -9.91 1.41
CA ALA A 631 0.79 -8.98 0.35
C ALA A 631 2.30 -8.73 0.33
N MET A 632 2.92 -8.61 1.51
CA MET A 632 4.38 -8.53 1.65
C MET A 632 5.07 -9.79 1.11
N LEU A 633 4.60 -10.98 1.48
CA LEU A 633 5.17 -12.25 0.97
C LEU A 633 4.95 -12.42 -0.54
N THR A 634 3.79 -12.00 -1.05
CA THR A 634 3.51 -11.94 -2.49
C THR A 634 4.48 -11.01 -3.20
N SER A 635 4.79 -9.84 -2.64
CA SER A 635 5.78 -8.92 -3.23
C SER A 635 7.18 -9.56 -3.34
N ILE A 636 7.59 -10.34 -2.32
CA ILE A 636 8.85 -11.07 -2.32
C ILE A 636 8.82 -12.20 -3.37
N LEU A 637 7.76 -13.01 -3.37
CA LEU A 637 7.58 -14.12 -4.31
C LEU A 637 7.60 -13.63 -5.76
N VAL A 638 6.90 -12.53 -6.05
CA VAL A 638 6.81 -11.98 -7.39
C VAL A 638 8.14 -11.41 -7.83
N LEU A 639 8.79 -10.58 -7.01
CA LEU A 639 10.01 -9.87 -7.43
C LEU A 639 11.25 -10.73 -7.47
N GLN A 640 11.34 -11.83 -6.71
CA GLN A 640 12.55 -12.65 -6.66
C GLN A 640 13.08 -13.08 -8.05
N GLY A 641 14.40 -13.19 -8.14
CA GLY A 641 15.14 -13.69 -9.29
C GLY A 641 16.16 -12.65 -9.74
N ASP A 642 17.28 -13.09 -10.31
CA ASP A 642 18.31 -12.21 -10.87
C ASP A 642 18.90 -11.14 -9.90
N GLY A 643 18.64 -11.27 -8.59
CA GLY A 643 19.05 -10.29 -7.59
C GLY A 643 18.12 -9.08 -7.48
N ASP A 644 16.92 -9.14 -8.08
CA ASP A 644 15.93 -8.07 -8.11
C ASP A 644 15.52 -7.62 -6.70
N LEU A 645 15.34 -8.55 -5.75
CA LEU A 645 15.02 -8.21 -4.37
C LEU A 645 16.17 -7.48 -3.67
N ALA A 646 17.40 -7.97 -3.84
CA ALA A 646 18.57 -7.33 -3.26
C ALA A 646 18.80 -5.92 -3.84
N ARG A 647 18.53 -5.76 -5.14
CA ARG A 647 18.61 -4.48 -5.85
C ARG A 647 17.58 -3.49 -5.30
N ILE A 648 16.29 -3.84 -5.29
CA ILE A 648 15.22 -2.98 -4.74
C ILE A 648 15.54 -2.58 -3.30
N ALA A 649 15.88 -3.55 -2.45
CA ALA A 649 16.22 -3.28 -1.06
C ALA A 649 17.37 -2.28 -0.92
N SER A 650 18.39 -2.37 -1.77
CA SER A 650 19.55 -1.47 -1.76
C SER A 650 19.19 -0.07 -2.23
N VAL A 651 18.53 0.06 -3.39
CA VAL A 651 18.10 1.35 -3.96
C VAL A 651 17.19 2.09 -2.98
N THR A 652 16.22 1.39 -2.41
CA THR A 652 15.27 1.96 -1.44
C THR A 652 15.97 2.40 -0.15
N LYS A 653 16.82 1.53 0.43
CA LYS A 653 17.59 1.85 1.64
C LYS A 653 18.49 3.06 1.42
N GLU A 654 19.21 3.12 0.31
CA GLU A 654 20.13 4.21 0.03
C GLU A 654 19.40 5.53 -0.20
N SER A 655 18.27 5.51 -0.92
CA SER A 655 17.44 6.69 -1.14
C SER A 655 16.85 7.24 0.14
N TYR A 656 16.34 6.35 0.99
CA TYR A 656 15.88 6.70 2.34
C TYR A 656 17.01 7.34 3.15
N ASN A 657 18.19 6.72 3.20
CA ASN A 657 19.34 7.26 3.93
C ASN A 657 19.83 8.59 3.37
N LYS A 658 19.79 8.79 2.05
CA LYS A 658 20.20 10.03 1.37
C LYS A 658 19.31 11.19 1.79
N LEU A 659 17.98 10.99 1.87
CA LEU A 659 17.05 12.01 2.38
C LEU A 659 17.41 12.44 3.81
N PHE A 660 17.59 11.48 4.72
CA PHE A 660 17.90 11.81 6.12
C PHE A 660 19.32 12.37 6.31
N ALA A 661 20.27 12.02 5.44
CA ALA A 661 21.57 12.67 5.41
C ALA A 661 21.46 14.14 5.00
N GLN A 662 20.64 14.45 3.99
CA GLN A 662 20.33 15.84 3.63
C GLN A 662 19.68 16.56 4.82
N LEU A 663 18.67 15.97 5.48
CA LEU A 663 18.04 16.58 6.67
C LEU A 663 19.04 16.77 7.85
N ASP A 664 19.98 15.84 8.06
CA ASP A 664 21.05 16.00 9.05
C ASP A 664 21.89 17.24 8.77
N VAL A 665 22.29 17.42 7.50
CA VAL A 665 23.03 18.61 7.08
C VAL A 665 22.20 19.86 7.37
N LEU A 666 20.93 19.90 6.96
CA LEU A 666 20.05 21.07 7.13
C LEU A 666 19.73 21.40 8.60
N SER A 667 19.73 20.40 9.49
CA SER A 667 19.42 20.58 10.92
C SER A 667 20.45 21.39 11.70
N LYS A 668 21.65 21.61 11.15
CA LYS A 668 22.77 22.30 11.83
C LYS A 668 22.56 23.82 11.81
N PRO A 669 22.38 24.48 12.97
CA PRO A 669 22.18 25.94 13.02
C PRO A 669 23.39 26.75 12.55
N SER A 670 24.57 26.14 12.49
CA SER A 670 25.79 26.75 11.98
C SER A 670 25.78 26.96 10.47
N ASN A 671 24.78 26.45 9.76
CA ASN A 671 24.68 26.63 8.32
C ASN A 671 24.31 28.09 8.00
N ASP A 672 25.11 28.72 7.16
CA ASP A 672 24.80 30.01 6.55
C ASP A 672 23.91 29.77 5.30
N PRO A 673 22.75 30.42 5.18
CA PRO A 673 22.17 31.40 6.10
C PRO A 673 21.35 30.83 7.26
N PRO A 674 21.25 31.58 8.38
CA PRO A 674 20.38 31.21 9.49
C PRO A 674 18.92 31.17 9.02
N ASN A 675 18.21 30.13 9.44
CA ASN A 675 16.78 29.96 9.18
C ASN A 675 15.95 30.29 10.45
N THR A 676 14.63 30.22 10.33
CA THR A 676 13.72 30.42 11.46
C THR A 676 13.89 29.32 12.52
N PRO A 677 13.67 29.61 13.82
CA PRO A 677 13.67 28.57 14.85
C PRO A 677 12.70 27.42 14.58
N ASN A 678 11.53 27.72 13.98
CA ASN A 678 10.53 26.72 13.62
C ASN A 678 11.05 25.76 12.55
N PHE A 679 11.83 26.24 11.58
CA PHE A 679 12.49 25.38 10.59
C PHE A 679 13.35 24.31 11.27
N TYR A 680 14.26 24.71 12.16
CA TYR A 680 15.16 23.76 12.84
C TYR A 680 14.42 22.81 13.76
N CYS A 681 13.36 23.29 14.43
CA CYS A 681 12.49 22.44 15.24
C CYS A 681 11.85 21.34 14.39
N ASN A 682 11.20 21.73 13.28
CA ASN A 682 10.51 20.80 12.39
C ASN A 682 11.50 19.79 11.76
N VAL A 683 12.64 20.25 11.22
CA VAL A 683 13.67 19.36 10.67
C VAL A 683 14.22 18.42 11.74
N GLY A 684 14.42 18.91 12.96
CA GLY A 684 14.92 18.11 14.08
C GLY A 684 13.98 16.98 14.49
N ILE A 685 12.66 17.23 14.49
CA ILE A 685 11.62 16.22 14.75
C ILE A 685 11.62 15.17 13.65
N TYR A 686 11.54 15.60 12.39
CA TYR A 686 11.41 14.71 11.24
C TYR A 686 12.65 13.85 11.00
N LYS A 687 13.84 14.39 11.28
CA LYS A 687 15.08 13.63 11.22
C LYS A 687 15.06 12.38 12.11
N GLN A 688 14.27 12.36 13.19
CA GLN A 688 14.14 11.18 14.05
C GLN A 688 13.45 10.01 13.35
N LEU A 689 12.67 10.25 12.27
CA LEU A 689 11.99 9.18 11.55
C LEU A 689 12.96 8.14 10.99
N VAL A 690 14.24 8.49 10.77
CA VAL A 690 15.31 7.57 10.36
C VAL A 690 15.46 6.35 11.27
N ILE A 691 15.01 6.43 12.53
CA ILE A 691 15.07 5.31 13.46
C ILE A 691 14.10 4.17 13.09
N PHE A 692 13.07 4.46 12.29
CA PHE A 692 12.04 3.48 11.99
C PHE A 692 12.52 2.36 11.06
N ALA A 693 13.53 2.65 10.23
CA ALA A 693 14.12 1.68 9.32
C ALA A 693 15.46 1.11 9.83
N LYS A 694 15.70 1.15 11.14
CA LYS A 694 16.91 0.59 11.76
C LYS A 694 16.59 -0.69 12.53
N PRO A 695 17.35 -1.78 12.30
CA PRO A 695 17.18 -3.01 13.07
C PRO A 695 17.48 -2.76 14.54
N LEU A 696 16.64 -3.34 15.40
CA LEU A 696 16.83 -3.23 16.85
C LEU A 696 18.10 -4.00 17.26
N PRO A 697 19.01 -3.38 18.04
CA PRO A 697 20.26 -4.02 18.44
C PRO A 697 19.97 -5.31 19.20
N VAL A 698 20.62 -6.39 18.78
CA VAL A 698 20.51 -7.71 19.40
C VAL A 698 21.64 -7.90 20.41
N ASP A 699 21.30 -8.32 21.64
CA ASP A 699 22.31 -8.76 22.61
C ASP A 699 22.77 -10.19 22.28
N TYR A 700 23.72 -10.30 21.34
CA TYR A 700 24.28 -11.57 20.89
C TYR A 700 24.96 -12.38 22.02
N LYS A 701 25.27 -11.77 23.16
CA LYS A 701 25.91 -12.47 24.28
C LYS A 701 25.05 -13.60 24.85
N GLN A 702 23.74 -13.53 24.66
CA GLN A 702 22.79 -14.54 25.15
C GLN A 702 22.74 -15.80 24.27
N PHE A 703 23.39 -15.82 23.10
CA PHE A 703 23.18 -16.84 22.06
C PHE A 703 24.43 -17.64 21.66
N GLN A 704 25.43 -17.77 22.55
CA GLN A 704 26.64 -18.52 22.25
C GLN A 704 26.32 -19.97 21.82
N GLY A 705 26.67 -20.33 20.57
CA GLY A 705 26.64 -21.71 20.07
C GLY A 705 25.61 -22.07 18.98
N HIS A 706 24.73 -21.14 18.55
CA HIS A 706 23.79 -21.38 17.47
C HIS A 706 24.19 -20.61 16.20
N ALA A 707 24.01 -21.21 15.02
CA ALA A 707 24.13 -20.49 13.75
C ALA A 707 23.01 -19.44 13.69
N ILE A 708 23.38 -18.18 13.89
CA ILE A 708 22.47 -17.04 13.85
C ILE A 708 22.27 -16.67 12.38
N ILE A 709 21.04 -16.31 12.02
CA ILE A 709 20.72 -15.77 10.70
C ILE A 709 21.57 -14.50 10.47
N ASP A 710 22.10 -14.34 9.27
CA ASP A 710 22.89 -13.16 8.90
C ASP A 710 22.10 -11.87 9.18
N PRO A 711 22.62 -10.96 10.03
CA PRO A 711 21.96 -9.69 10.34
C PRO A 711 21.65 -8.83 9.11
N HIS A 712 22.48 -8.88 8.07
CA HIS A 712 22.23 -8.14 6.83
C HIS A 712 21.06 -8.72 6.04
N LEU A 713 20.91 -10.04 6.05
CA LEU A 713 19.76 -10.73 5.48
C LEU A 713 18.48 -10.35 6.23
N VAL A 714 18.54 -10.38 7.56
CA VAL A 714 17.41 -9.98 8.41
C VAL A 714 17.02 -8.52 8.14
N GLU A 715 17.98 -7.61 8.13
CA GLU A 715 17.71 -6.20 7.82
C GLU A 715 17.07 -6.04 6.44
N ARG A 716 17.64 -6.68 5.41
CA ARG A 716 17.13 -6.63 4.04
C ARG A 716 15.68 -7.06 3.96
N PHE A 717 15.32 -8.20 4.53
CA PHE A 717 13.96 -8.72 4.41
C PHE A 717 12.97 -8.12 5.41
N ALA A 718 13.41 -7.76 6.62
CA ALA A 718 12.50 -7.23 7.64
C ALA A 718 12.16 -5.75 7.46
N TYR A 719 13.06 -4.96 6.87
CA TYR A 719 12.89 -3.50 6.74
C TYR A 719 12.89 -3.04 5.28
N TRP A 720 13.58 -3.74 4.40
CA TRP A 720 13.78 -3.31 3.01
C TRP A 720 13.24 -4.31 1.99
N ASN A 721 12.30 -5.18 2.40
CA ASN A 721 11.52 -5.93 1.43
C ASN A 721 10.68 -4.96 0.58
N PRO A 722 10.19 -5.37 -0.59
CA PRO A 722 9.54 -4.45 -1.52
C PRO A 722 8.39 -3.66 -0.89
N LEU A 723 7.48 -4.32 -0.16
CA LEU A 723 6.35 -3.62 0.47
C LEU A 723 6.79 -2.63 1.56
N LEU A 724 7.58 -3.07 2.55
CA LEU A 724 8.01 -2.18 3.64
C LEU A 724 8.98 -1.10 3.18
N GLY A 725 9.86 -1.42 2.25
CA GLY A 725 10.73 -0.44 1.59
C GLY A 725 9.89 0.64 0.91
N GLY A 726 8.85 0.24 0.18
CA GLY A 726 7.92 1.18 -0.42
C GLY A 726 7.12 2.00 0.61
N GLU A 727 6.66 1.40 1.72
CA GLU A 727 6.01 2.13 2.81
C GLU A 727 6.94 3.19 3.41
N TYR A 728 8.23 2.86 3.60
CA TYR A 728 9.23 3.83 4.03
C TYR A 728 9.49 4.93 3.00
N MET A 729 9.43 4.61 1.70
CA MET A 729 9.51 5.63 0.66
C MET A 729 8.29 6.54 0.67
N LEU A 730 7.07 6.01 0.76
CA LEU A 730 5.84 6.79 0.91
C LEU A 730 5.95 7.73 2.12
N LEU A 731 6.35 7.21 3.28
CA LEU A 731 6.59 8.01 4.49
C LEU A 731 7.62 9.12 4.24
N CYS A 732 8.77 8.81 3.66
CA CYS A 732 9.85 9.78 3.49
C CYS A 732 9.50 10.85 2.45
N THR A 733 8.84 10.47 1.35
CA THR A 733 8.42 11.38 0.28
C THR A 733 7.28 12.27 0.74
N TYR A 734 6.17 11.69 1.19
CA TYR A 734 4.98 12.49 1.50
C TYR A 734 5.09 13.24 2.82
N LEU A 735 5.64 12.62 3.86
CA LEU A 735 5.73 13.27 5.16
C LEU A 735 7.00 14.12 5.26
N SER A 736 8.18 13.55 4.95
CA SER A 736 9.47 14.22 5.20
C SER A 736 9.97 15.13 4.08
N SER A 737 9.53 14.91 2.83
CA SER A 737 9.83 15.85 1.74
C SER A 737 8.68 16.81 1.49
N ILE A 738 7.50 16.32 1.11
CA ILE A 738 6.37 17.18 0.71
C ILE A 738 5.75 17.87 1.92
N GLY A 739 5.34 17.13 2.96
CA GLY A 739 4.74 17.69 4.17
C GLY A 739 5.66 18.65 4.92
N LEU A 740 6.86 18.20 5.29
CA LEU A 740 7.86 19.07 5.90
C LEU A 740 8.31 20.20 4.95
N GLY A 741 8.44 19.91 3.66
CA GLY A 741 8.77 20.87 2.61
C GLY A 741 7.78 22.01 2.54
N SER A 742 6.48 21.73 2.59
CA SER A 742 5.42 22.74 2.57
C SER A 742 5.60 23.76 3.71
N ALA A 743 5.97 23.27 4.89
CA ALA A 743 6.21 24.10 6.07
C ALA A 743 7.58 24.78 6.10
N THR A 744 8.51 24.41 5.23
CA THR A 744 9.91 24.87 5.27
C THR A 744 10.33 25.67 4.03
N ILE A 745 9.75 25.38 2.86
CA ILE A 745 10.16 25.88 1.54
C ILE A 745 10.00 27.39 1.37
N ASP A 746 9.04 27.98 2.08
CA ASP A 746 8.74 29.42 2.02
C ASP A 746 8.68 30.10 3.41
N THR A 747 9.38 29.53 4.40
CA THR A 747 9.43 30.04 5.79
C THR A 747 9.78 31.53 5.91
N MET A 748 10.60 32.02 4.99
CA MET A 748 11.05 33.41 4.93
C MET A 748 10.57 34.13 3.66
N GLY A 749 9.70 33.52 2.86
CA GLY A 749 9.26 34.06 1.57
C GLY A 749 10.19 33.75 0.39
N GLN A 750 11.23 32.94 0.60
CA GLN A 750 12.27 32.66 -0.38
C GLN A 750 11.76 31.99 -1.67
N LEU A 751 10.70 31.20 -1.60
CA LEU A 751 10.07 30.61 -2.78
C LEU A 751 9.37 31.69 -3.59
N ARG A 752 8.56 32.53 -2.95
CA ARG A 752 7.87 33.65 -3.60
C ARG A 752 8.87 34.64 -4.21
N PHE A 753 9.91 35.02 -3.47
CA PHE A 753 10.98 35.89 -3.97
C PHE A 753 11.60 35.35 -5.26
N THR A 754 12.02 34.08 -5.22
CA THR A 754 12.76 33.47 -6.31
C THR A 754 11.88 33.26 -7.53
N LEU A 755 10.66 32.75 -7.37
CA LEU A 755 9.77 32.45 -8.50
C LEU A 755 9.26 33.71 -9.19
N HIS A 756 8.87 34.76 -8.45
CA HIS A 756 8.47 36.03 -9.06
C HIS A 756 9.63 36.68 -9.83
N LEU A 757 10.84 36.63 -9.28
CA LEU A 757 12.05 37.10 -9.98
C LEU A 757 12.33 36.25 -11.23
N TYR A 758 12.26 34.93 -11.13
CA TYR A 758 12.49 34.03 -12.24
C TYR A 758 11.50 34.27 -13.38
N ASN A 759 10.21 34.45 -13.07
CA ASN A 759 9.19 34.80 -14.05
C ASN A 759 9.49 36.13 -14.77
N ALA A 760 9.90 37.17 -14.02
CA ALA A 760 10.25 38.46 -14.59
C ALA A 760 11.51 38.37 -15.48
N LEU A 761 12.53 37.62 -15.05
CA LEU A 761 13.73 37.36 -15.84
C LEU A 761 13.40 36.57 -17.11
N LYS A 762 12.57 35.54 -17.02
CA LYS A 762 12.13 34.70 -18.16
C LYS A 762 11.44 35.50 -19.26
N GLN A 763 10.59 36.46 -18.89
CA GLN A 763 9.93 37.34 -19.85
C GLN A 763 10.87 38.39 -20.45
N ARG A 764 11.89 38.83 -19.70
CA ARG A 764 12.90 39.79 -20.18
C ARG A 764 13.96 39.15 -21.07
N ASP A 765 14.44 37.99 -20.66
CA ASP A 765 15.51 37.22 -21.30
C ASP A 765 15.09 35.74 -21.39
N PRO A 766 14.43 35.34 -22.49
CA PRO A 766 14.02 33.95 -22.69
C PRO A 766 15.17 32.94 -22.67
N SER A 767 16.42 33.38 -22.89
CA SER A 767 17.60 32.49 -22.82
C SER A 767 17.86 31.94 -21.42
N ILE A 768 17.23 32.51 -20.39
CA ILE A 768 17.33 31.97 -19.03
C ILE A 768 16.61 30.61 -18.92
N VAL A 769 15.57 30.38 -19.72
CA VAL A 769 14.83 29.11 -19.76
C VAL A 769 15.73 28.02 -20.31
N GLY A 770 15.80 26.88 -19.63
CA GLY A 770 16.71 25.79 -19.97
C GLY A 770 18.15 26.00 -19.51
N SER A 771 18.59 27.26 -19.28
CA SER A 771 19.91 27.54 -18.69
C SER A 771 19.96 27.27 -17.18
N VAL A 772 18.79 27.21 -16.53
CA VAL A 772 18.67 26.96 -15.10
C VAL A 772 17.64 25.85 -14.82
N PRO A 773 17.98 24.57 -15.10
CA PRO A 773 17.03 23.44 -14.97
C PRO A 773 16.38 23.33 -13.60
N PHE A 774 17.10 23.67 -12.53
CA PHE A 774 16.57 23.71 -11.16
C PHE A 774 15.34 24.62 -11.06
N LEU A 775 15.43 25.87 -11.54
CA LEU A 775 14.32 26.82 -11.46
C LEU A 775 13.17 26.47 -12.39
N ASP A 776 13.46 25.88 -13.56
CA ASP A 776 12.42 25.37 -14.45
C ASP A 776 11.56 24.29 -13.77
N LYS A 777 12.19 23.36 -13.02
CA LYS A 777 11.48 22.33 -12.25
C LYS A 777 10.63 22.94 -11.12
N ILE A 778 11.20 23.85 -10.33
CA ILE A 778 10.46 24.49 -9.22
C ILE A 778 9.31 25.38 -9.76
N ASP A 779 9.52 26.09 -10.86
CA ASP A 779 8.49 26.91 -11.49
C ASP A 779 7.32 26.06 -12.03
N LYS A 780 7.62 24.89 -12.61
CA LYS A 780 6.61 23.92 -13.06
C LYS A 780 5.80 23.39 -11.87
N LEU A 781 6.49 22.93 -10.82
CA LEU A 781 5.88 22.41 -9.58
C LEU A 781 4.87 23.40 -8.98
N PHE A 782 5.27 24.65 -8.79
CA PHE A 782 4.43 25.66 -8.15
C PHE A 782 3.55 26.46 -9.12
N SER A 783 3.46 26.06 -10.39
CA SER A 783 2.76 26.83 -11.44
C SER A 783 1.28 27.06 -11.15
N LYS A 784 0.62 26.12 -10.46
CA LYS A 784 -0.80 26.19 -10.08
C LYS A 784 -1.04 26.66 -8.64
N THR A 785 0.02 26.89 -7.86
CA THR A 785 -0.08 27.19 -6.43
C THR A 785 -0.53 28.63 -6.20
N LYS A 786 -1.78 28.80 -5.78
CA LYS A 786 -2.42 30.12 -5.55
C LYS A 786 -1.65 30.99 -4.56
N ALA A 787 -1.02 30.40 -3.55
CA ALA A 787 -0.23 31.13 -2.55
C ALA A 787 1.02 31.81 -3.15
N VAL A 788 1.55 31.31 -4.26
CA VAL A 788 2.66 31.91 -5.01
C VAL A 788 2.12 32.88 -6.07
N TRP A 789 1.12 32.45 -6.84
CA TRP A 789 0.56 33.18 -7.98
C TRP A 789 -0.85 33.73 -7.67
N VAL A 790 -0.95 34.61 -6.67
CA VAL A 790 -2.23 35.21 -6.26
C VAL A 790 -2.78 36.08 -7.40
N GLY A 791 -3.92 35.68 -7.98
CA GLY A 791 -4.52 36.35 -9.15
C GLY A 791 -3.97 35.87 -10.50
N GLY A 792 -3.20 34.78 -10.52
CA GLY A 792 -2.56 34.25 -11.71
C GLY A 792 -1.09 34.64 -11.82
N ARG A 793 -0.43 34.11 -12.85
CA ARG A 793 0.98 34.39 -13.14
C ARG A 793 1.11 35.81 -13.69
N PRO A 794 2.00 36.67 -13.15
CA PRO A 794 2.06 38.05 -13.58
C PRO A 794 2.64 38.21 -14.99
N ASP A 795 1.97 39.04 -15.79
CA ASP A 795 2.49 39.57 -17.04
C ASP A 795 3.34 40.82 -16.80
N LYS A 796 4.18 41.15 -17.79
CA LYS A 796 4.94 42.41 -17.82
C LYS A 796 4.05 43.62 -17.50
N GLY A 797 4.46 44.41 -16.51
CA GLY A 797 3.73 45.58 -16.04
C GLY A 797 3.00 45.35 -14.71
N SER A 798 2.95 44.11 -14.23
CA SER A 798 2.22 43.73 -13.02
C SER A 798 3.01 42.87 -12.02
N TYR A 799 4.33 42.70 -12.19
CA TYR A 799 5.14 41.81 -11.34
C TYR A 799 5.11 42.23 -9.87
N ALA A 800 5.39 43.50 -9.59
CA ALA A 800 5.42 44.00 -8.21
C ALA A 800 4.05 43.88 -7.52
N LYS A 801 2.97 44.15 -8.26
CA LYS A 801 1.59 44.04 -7.75
C LYS A 801 1.29 42.61 -7.32
N HIS A 802 1.53 41.62 -8.19
CA HIS A 802 1.23 40.21 -7.88
C HIS A 802 2.15 39.68 -6.78
N PHE A 803 3.41 40.12 -6.74
CA PHE A 803 4.32 39.80 -5.64
C PHE A 803 3.76 40.29 -4.30
N PHE A 804 3.37 41.57 -4.18
CA PHE A 804 2.77 42.08 -2.95
C PHE A 804 1.43 41.40 -2.60
N MET A 805 0.63 41.00 -3.59
CA MET A 805 -0.55 40.18 -3.35
C MET A 805 -0.20 38.80 -2.78
N SER A 806 0.84 38.13 -3.31
CA SER A 806 1.36 36.87 -2.76
C SER A 806 1.93 37.01 -1.35
N TRP A 807 2.37 38.23 -1.00
CA TRP A 807 2.81 38.61 0.33
C TRP A 807 1.65 38.94 1.29
N GLY A 808 0.40 38.73 0.86
CA GLY A 808 -0.81 38.89 1.66
C GLY A 808 -1.41 40.30 1.65
N HIS A 809 -0.90 41.23 0.84
CA HIS A 809 -1.52 42.55 0.69
C HIS A 809 -2.81 42.46 -0.13
N SER A 810 -3.80 43.31 0.23
CA SER A 810 -5.00 43.46 -0.60
C SER A 810 -4.64 43.98 -1.98
N ILE A 811 -5.51 43.74 -2.97
CA ILE A 811 -5.30 44.20 -4.35
C ILE A 811 -5.06 45.72 -4.43
N SER A 812 -5.80 46.51 -3.63
CA SER A 812 -5.66 47.96 -3.56
C SER A 812 -4.31 48.38 -2.97
N ASN A 813 -3.89 47.77 -1.87
CA ASN A 813 -2.61 48.07 -1.22
C ASN A 813 -1.43 47.61 -2.08
N ALA A 814 -1.51 46.42 -2.68
CA ALA A 814 -0.50 45.91 -3.59
C ALA A 814 -0.33 46.81 -4.82
N LYS A 815 -1.44 47.30 -5.39
CA LYS A 815 -1.42 48.29 -6.47
C LYS A 815 -0.79 49.61 -6.02
N GLN A 816 -1.14 50.09 -4.83
CA GLN A 816 -0.58 51.31 -4.26
C GLN A 816 0.94 51.17 -4.07
N LEU A 817 1.41 50.08 -3.44
CA LEU A 817 2.84 49.80 -3.23
C LEU A 817 3.58 49.67 -4.56
N ALA A 818 3.01 48.94 -5.53
CA ALA A 818 3.59 48.81 -6.87
C ALA A 818 3.65 50.15 -7.65
N SER A 819 2.81 51.12 -7.30
CA SER A 819 2.76 52.46 -7.91
C SER A 819 3.67 53.51 -7.25
N GLN A 820 4.20 53.25 -6.05
CA GLN A 820 5.11 54.16 -5.34
C GLN A 820 6.51 54.28 -5.98
N ARG A 821 6.63 53.91 -7.26
CA ARG A 821 7.84 53.87 -8.12
C ARG A 821 8.63 55.18 -8.20
N GLY A 822 8.00 56.32 -7.97
CA GLY A 822 8.45 57.58 -8.55
C GLY A 822 9.58 58.32 -7.83
N ASP A 823 9.76 58.16 -6.52
CA ASP A 823 10.66 59.06 -5.77
C ASP A 823 12.06 58.46 -5.54
N GLY A 824 12.21 57.14 -5.66
CA GLY A 824 13.46 56.41 -5.35
C GLY A 824 14.03 56.69 -3.95
N SER A 825 13.32 57.49 -3.13
CA SER A 825 13.86 58.03 -1.91
C SER A 825 13.73 57.00 -0.81
N MET A 826 14.84 56.78 -0.12
CA MET A 826 14.94 55.93 1.05
C MET A 826 13.85 56.25 2.10
N LYS A 827 13.34 57.49 2.10
CA LYS A 827 12.24 57.95 2.97
C LYS A 827 10.90 57.28 2.65
N VAL A 828 10.59 57.03 1.38
CA VAL A 828 9.35 56.31 1.00
C VAL A 828 9.44 54.85 1.44
N PHE A 829 10.60 54.22 1.25
CA PHE A 829 10.87 52.86 1.72
C PHE A 829 10.76 52.75 3.24
N GLN A 830 11.41 53.67 3.97
CA GLN A 830 11.27 53.80 5.42
C GLN A 830 9.79 53.91 5.82
N LYS A 831 9.04 54.86 5.25
CA LYS A 831 7.62 55.06 5.56
C LYS A 831 6.76 53.82 5.30
N ALA A 832 7.05 53.05 4.25
CA ALA A 832 6.38 51.80 3.95
C ALA A 832 6.68 50.73 5.02
N LEU A 833 7.96 50.57 5.39
CA LEU A 833 8.40 49.69 6.49
C LEU A 833 7.73 50.03 7.84
N PHE A 834 7.49 51.31 8.13
CA PHE A 834 6.89 51.77 9.38
C PHE A 834 5.36 51.62 9.46
N ASN A 835 4.69 51.30 8.35
CA ASN A 835 3.25 51.19 8.37
C ASN A 835 2.81 49.85 8.98
N LYS A 836 2.54 49.88 10.30
CA LYS A 836 2.12 48.74 11.14
C LYS A 836 0.93 47.93 10.60
N SER A 837 0.15 48.48 9.65
CA SER A 837 -0.93 47.74 8.98
C SER A 837 -0.44 46.69 7.98
N LEU A 838 0.87 46.62 7.70
CA LEU A 838 1.44 45.81 6.63
C LEU A 838 2.11 44.51 7.10
N THR A 839 2.24 44.26 8.40
CA THR A 839 2.79 42.99 8.91
C THR A 839 1.69 41.93 8.95
N ARG A 840 1.54 41.17 7.86
CA ARG A 840 0.61 40.02 7.79
C ARG A 840 1.39 38.71 7.81
N ASP A 841 0.84 37.70 8.48
CA ASP A 841 1.34 36.33 8.36
C ASP A 841 1.15 35.86 6.91
N LEU A 842 2.21 35.30 6.33
CA LEU A 842 2.15 34.74 4.99
C LEU A 842 1.18 33.55 4.99
N ASP A 843 0.34 33.47 3.97
CA ASP A 843 -0.50 32.29 3.78
C ASP A 843 0.41 31.06 3.62
N GLU A 844 0.14 30.04 4.42
CA GLU A 844 0.89 28.78 4.39
C GLU A 844 0.67 28.07 3.05
N ILE A 845 1.75 27.53 2.48
CA ILE A 845 1.67 26.69 1.29
C ILE A 845 1.42 25.27 1.76
N LEU A 846 0.16 24.85 1.72
CA LEU A 846 -0.21 23.48 2.09
C LEU A 846 0.25 22.46 1.02
N PRO A 847 0.63 21.23 1.41
CA PRO A 847 1.01 20.15 0.49
C PRO A 847 0.03 19.93 -0.66
N GLU A 848 -1.26 19.87 -0.33
CA GLU A 848 -2.35 19.63 -1.28
C GLU A 848 -2.49 20.73 -2.34
N ASN A 849 -1.88 21.91 -2.15
CA ASN A 849 -1.94 22.99 -3.14
C ASN A 849 -0.96 22.81 -4.31
N TYR A 850 -0.04 21.84 -4.22
CA TYR A 850 1.00 21.65 -5.24
C TYR A 850 1.35 20.18 -5.51
N SER A 851 0.81 19.22 -4.74
CA SER A 851 0.98 17.79 -5.00
C SER A 851 -0.40 17.12 -5.04
N ASN A 852 -0.76 16.60 -6.22
CA ASN A 852 -2.01 15.88 -6.41
C ASN A 852 -1.93 14.51 -5.71
N SER A 853 -0.77 13.86 -5.80
CA SER A 853 -0.58 12.55 -5.15
C SER A 853 -0.61 12.64 -3.63
N TYR A 854 -0.24 13.78 -3.01
CA TYR A 854 -0.42 13.98 -1.57
C TYR A 854 -1.90 13.91 -1.17
N GLN A 855 -2.81 14.49 -1.97
CA GLN A 855 -4.25 14.43 -1.71
C GLN A 855 -4.77 12.98 -1.76
N SER A 856 -4.38 12.23 -2.80
CA SER A 856 -4.87 10.85 -3.00
C SER A 856 -4.22 9.83 -2.05
N VAL A 857 -2.92 9.92 -1.80
CA VAL A 857 -2.16 8.97 -0.96
C VAL A 857 -2.31 9.27 0.52
N VAL A 858 -2.16 10.53 0.94
CA VAL A 858 -2.12 10.89 2.37
C VAL A 858 -3.52 11.21 2.89
N GLN A 859 -4.26 12.05 2.16
CA GLN A 859 -5.57 12.53 2.61
C GLN A 859 -6.73 11.62 2.17
N HIS A 860 -6.46 10.66 1.26
CA HIS A 860 -7.47 9.84 0.60
C HIS A 860 -8.63 10.68 0.00
N ILE A 861 -8.29 11.85 -0.52
CA ILE A 861 -9.23 12.71 -1.23
C ILE A 861 -9.18 12.35 -2.71
N PHE A 862 -10.29 11.82 -3.20
CA PHE A 862 -10.53 11.58 -4.61
C PHE A 862 -11.60 12.57 -5.09
N PRO A 863 -11.46 13.13 -6.30
CA PRO A 863 -12.48 14.02 -6.86
C PRO A 863 -13.84 13.30 -6.99
N ASP A 864 -14.93 14.08 -6.96
CA ASP A 864 -16.30 13.60 -6.79
C ASP A 864 -16.73 12.55 -7.85
N ASP A 865 -17.77 11.76 -7.52
CA ASP A 865 -18.32 10.63 -8.30
C ASP A 865 -18.47 10.86 -9.82
N THR A 866 -18.68 12.10 -10.27
CA THR A 866 -18.77 12.43 -11.70
C THR A 866 -17.43 12.26 -12.43
N SER A 867 -16.32 12.65 -11.81
CA SER A 867 -14.97 12.54 -12.36
C SER A 867 -14.41 11.10 -12.26
N VAL A 868 -14.83 10.35 -11.24
CA VAL A 868 -14.44 8.95 -11.03
C VAL A 868 -14.90 8.07 -12.19
N ARG A 869 -16.07 8.36 -12.79
CA ARG A 869 -16.60 7.64 -13.95
C ARG A 869 -15.77 7.82 -15.23
N GLU A 870 -15.02 8.91 -15.35
CA GLU A 870 -14.13 9.14 -16.50
C GLU A 870 -12.83 8.31 -16.39
N TYR A 871 -12.45 7.92 -15.17
CA TYR A 871 -11.26 7.11 -14.89
C TYR A 871 -11.51 5.59 -14.89
N THR A 872 -12.77 5.15 -14.84
CA THR A 872 -13.09 3.71 -14.90
C THR A 872 -12.59 3.10 -16.22
N VAL A 873 -11.68 2.13 -16.10
CA VAL A 873 -11.05 1.28 -17.13
C VAL A 873 -11.72 1.37 -18.50
N LEU A 874 -11.16 2.11 -19.47
CA LEU A 874 -11.66 2.26 -20.87
C LEU A 874 -12.74 1.24 -21.28
N ASN A 875 -14.00 1.67 -21.18
CA ASN A 875 -15.22 0.92 -21.53
C ASN A 875 -15.38 -0.43 -20.81
N PRO A 876 -15.40 -0.47 -19.47
CA PRO A 876 -15.83 -1.69 -18.82
C PRO A 876 -17.32 -1.83 -19.15
N THR A 877 -17.75 -3.01 -19.60
CA THR A 877 -19.18 -3.21 -19.86
C THR A 877 -19.94 -2.80 -18.60
N LYS A 878 -21.09 -2.13 -18.75
CA LYS A 878 -21.96 -1.77 -17.60
C LYS A 878 -22.17 -2.97 -16.69
N GLU A 879 -22.21 -4.15 -17.31
CA GLU A 879 -22.25 -5.45 -16.67
C GLU A 879 -21.06 -5.76 -15.75
N SER A 880 -19.85 -5.53 -16.23
CA SER A 880 -18.63 -5.80 -15.47
C SER A 880 -18.44 -4.77 -14.35
N VAL A 881 -18.67 -3.47 -14.64
CA VAL A 881 -18.67 -2.39 -13.61
C VAL A 881 -19.68 -2.70 -12.52
N GLU A 882 -20.86 -3.15 -12.95
CA GLU A 882 -21.86 -3.58 -12.00
C GLU A 882 -21.28 -4.76 -11.21
N GLU A 883 -21.09 -5.92 -11.83
CA GLU A 883 -20.54 -7.13 -11.21
C GLU A 883 -19.43 -6.80 -10.19
N HIS A 884 -18.28 -6.24 -10.58
CA HIS A 884 -17.15 -6.09 -9.66
C HIS A 884 -17.04 -4.72 -8.96
N GLY A 885 -18.14 -4.03 -8.64
CA GLY A 885 -18.11 -2.61 -8.22
C GLY A 885 -17.05 -2.24 -7.17
N GLY A 886 -16.91 -2.97 -6.06
CA GLY A 886 -15.85 -2.68 -5.07
C GLY A 886 -14.41 -2.94 -5.54
N LEU A 887 -14.23 -3.80 -6.55
CA LEU A 887 -12.95 -3.98 -7.25
C LEU A 887 -12.70 -2.83 -8.21
N TYR A 888 -13.73 -2.37 -8.93
CA TYR A 888 -13.66 -1.21 -9.81
C TYR A 888 -13.39 0.06 -9.03
N ASP A 889 -14.02 0.27 -7.87
CA ASP A 889 -13.75 1.40 -6.98
C ASP A 889 -12.28 1.41 -6.58
N LEU A 890 -11.74 0.27 -6.12
CA LEU A 890 -10.33 0.13 -5.77
C LEU A 890 -9.44 0.42 -6.98
N LEU A 891 -9.69 -0.23 -8.13
CA LEU A 891 -8.90 -0.03 -9.35
C LEU A 891 -8.95 1.41 -9.85
N THR A 892 -10.10 2.06 -9.73
CA THR A 892 -10.29 3.46 -10.13
C THR A 892 -9.50 4.37 -9.20
N GLN A 893 -9.61 4.19 -7.89
CA GLN A 893 -8.80 4.95 -6.93
C GLN A 893 -7.29 4.67 -7.12
N VAL A 894 -6.90 3.43 -7.42
CA VAL A 894 -5.51 3.06 -7.74
C VAL A 894 -5.04 3.78 -8.99
N ASN A 895 -5.82 3.78 -10.08
CA ASN A 895 -5.47 4.49 -11.31
C ASN A 895 -5.38 6.01 -11.08
N MET A 896 -6.34 6.61 -10.37
CA MET A 896 -6.31 8.03 -10.03
C MET A 896 -5.09 8.38 -9.19
N THR A 897 -4.73 7.51 -8.24
CA THR A 897 -3.54 7.72 -7.41
C THR A 897 -2.27 7.58 -8.22
N ARG A 898 -2.18 6.57 -9.09
CA ARG A 898 -1.05 6.35 -10.00
C ARG A 898 -0.88 7.54 -10.94
N ASP A 899 -1.96 8.00 -11.57
CA ASP A 899 -1.90 9.11 -12.50
C ASP A 899 -1.54 10.41 -11.75
N SER A 900 -1.97 10.56 -10.49
CA SER A 900 -1.51 11.66 -9.62
C SER A 900 -0.03 11.56 -9.25
N ILE A 901 0.50 10.34 -9.04
CA ILE A 901 1.94 10.07 -8.81
C ILE A 901 2.74 10.36 -10.09
N ASP A 902 2.20 10.02 -11.26
CA ASP A 902 2.77 10.32 -12.57
C ASP A 902 2.84 11.83 -12.82
N GLU A 903 1.78 12.57 -12.50
CA GLU A 903 1.75 14.03 -12.59
C GLU A 903 2.79 14.69 -11.66
N ASP A 904 3.04 14.06 -10.51
CA ASP A 904 3.98 14.54 -9.50
C ASP A 904 5.44 14.07 -9.71
N GLU A 905 5.70 13.23 -10.72
CA GLU A 905 6.96 12.49 -10.91
C GLU A 905 8.21 13.35 -10.80
N ASP A 906 8.19 14.54 -11.41
CA ASP A 906 9.35 15.45 -11.49
C ASP A 906 9.88 15.90 -10.12
N TYR A 907 9.09 15.76 -9.05
CA TYR A 907 9.42 16.27 -7.72
C TYR A 907 9.24 15.27 -6.58
N LEU A 908 8.75 14.05 -6.83
CA LEU A 908 8.76 12.99 -5.82
C LEU A 908 10.18 12.72 -5.29
N SER A 909 11.18 12.78 -6.18
CA SER A 909 12.59 12.59 -5.84
C SER A 909 13.28 13.83 -5.27
N MET A 910 12.59 14.99 -5.21
CA MET A 910 13.10 16.24 -4.67
C MET A 910 12.82 16.34 -3.17
N ASN A 911 13.83 16.65 -2.37
CA ASN A 911 13.73 17.05 -0.97
C ASN A 911 13.35 18.54 -0.90
N LEU A 912 12.06 18.84 -0.76
CA LEU A 912 11.54 20.21 -0.80
C LEU A 912 12.04 21.08 0.37
N THR A 913 12.42 20.46 1.50
CA THR A 913 13.10 21.16 2.59
C THR A 913 14.50 21.63 2.17
N ALA A 914 15.26 20.78 1.47
CA ALA A 914 16.57 21.15 0.92
C ALA A 914 16.44 22.27 -0.13
N VAL A 915 15.44 22.16 -1.01
CA VAL A 915 15.07 23.20 -1.97
C VAL A 915 14.82 24.53 -1.24
N GLY A 916 14.02 24.52 -0.18
CA GLY A 916 13.76 25.71 0.64
C GLY A 916 15.03 26.39 1.15
N CYS A 917 16.01 25.60 1.61
CA CYS A 917 17.31 26.13 2.05
C CYS A 917 18.17 26.65 0.90
N ILE A 918 18.16 26.00 -0.26
CA ILE A 918 18.85 26.46 -1.47
C ILE A 918 18.29 27.82 -1.91
N LEU A 919 16.96 27.97 -1.93
CA LEU A 919 16.29 29.21 -2.25
C LEU A 919 16.63 30.31 -1.24
N LEU A 920 16.72 29.98 0.05
CA LEU A 920 17.13 30.95 1.08
C LEU A 920 18.60 31.38 0.93
N LYS A 921 19.50 30.45 0.58
CA LYS A 921 20.89 30.77 0.24
C LYS A 921 20.96 31.72 -0.96
N PHE A 922 20.14 31.49 -1.98
CA PHE A 922 20.04 32.38 -3.14
C PHE A 922 19.59 33.78 -2.73
N THR A 923 18.50 33.91 -1.98
CA THR A 923 17.95 35.22 -1.62
C THR A 923 18.95 36.04 -0.81
N ASN A 924 19.67 35.41 0.11
CA ASN A 924 20.66 36.09 0.93
C ASN A 924 21.93 36.44 0.14
N LYS A 925 22.38 35.55 -0.76
CA LYS A 925 23.50 35.86 -1.66
C LYS A 925 23.15 37.05 -2.55
N LEU A 926 21.94 37.08 -3.13
CA LEU A 926 21.49 38.19 -3.96
C LEU A 926 21.41 39.49 -3.15
N SER A 927 20.83 39.44 -1.95
CA SER A 927 20.74 40.58 -1.02
C SER A 927 22.12 41.17 -0.72
N LYS A 928 23.09 40.32 -0.39
CA LYS A 928 24.47 40.72 -0.12
C LYS A 928 25.17 41.32 -1.34
N GLU A 929 25.07 40.68 -2.51
CA GLU A 929 25.67 41.16 -3.76
C GLU A 929 25.13 42.51 -4.21
N LEU A 930 23.88 42.83 -3.84
CA LEU A 930 23.23 44.10 -4.16
C LEU A 930 23.31 45.12 -3.03
N GLY A 931 23.91 44.77 -1.89
CA GLY A 931 24.06 45.64 -0.72
C GLY A 931 22.77 45.89 0.07
N TRP A 932 21.72 45.09 -0.14
CA TRP A 932 20.43 45.26 0.53
C TRP A 932 20.51 44.95 2.03
N ASP A 933 21.33 43.98 2.43
CA ASP A 933 21.52 43.65 3.85
C ASP A 933 22.08 44.84 4.65
N GLU A 934 22.99 45.61 4.04
CA GLU A 934 23.59 46.81 4.66
C GLU A 934 22.56 47.92 4.78
N ILE A 935 21.76 48.13 3.72
CA ILE A 935 20.64 49.10 3.70
C ILE A 935 19.66 48.81 4.84
N ILE A 936 19.28 47.54 5.00
CA ILE A 936 18.34 47.10 6.03
C ILE A 936 18.96 47.23 7.42
N SER A 937 20.22 46.82 7.58
CA SER A 937 20.94 46.91 8.85
C SER A 937 21.06 48.36 9.32
N GLN A 938 21.38 49.29 8.41
CA GLN A 938 21.42 50.72 8.69
C GLN A 938 20.06 51.26 9.14
N ILE A 939 18.96 50.82 8.52
CA ILE A 939 17.61 51.20 8.95
C ILE A 939 17.33 50.68 10.36
N LEU A 940 17.59 49.40 10.63
CA LEU A 940 17.35 48.80 11.93
C LEU A 940 18.19 49.44 13.05
N LEU A 941 19.39 49.93 12.71
CA LEU A 941 20.25 50.68 13.63
C LEU A 941 19.75 52.11 13.86
N SER A 942 19.27 52.78 12.80
CA SER A 942 18.75 54.15 12.92
C SER A 942 17.44 54.21 13.71
N GLU A 943 16.67 53.12 13.76
CA GLU A 943 15.28 53.10 14.22
C GLU A 943 15.04 51.97 15.23
N PRO A 944 15.67 52.02 16.43
CA PRO A 944 15.62 50.94 17.42
C PRO A 944 14.21 50.67 17.96
N GLU A 945 13.27 51.62 17.82
CA GLU A 945 11.88 51.44 18.23
C GLU A 945 11.20 50.26 17.52
N LEU A 946 11.65 49.91 16.30
CA LEU A 946 11.18 48.75 15.55
C LEU A 946 11.35 47.44 16.32
N ARG A 947 12.37 47.33 17.17
CA ARG A 947 12.67 46.13 17.98
C ARG A 947 11.71 45.95 19.16
N THR A 948 10.97 47.01 19.54
CA THR A 948 10.11 47.03 20.73
C THR A 948 8.61 47.12 20.41
N GLY A 949 8.26 46.90 19.14
CA GLY A 949 6.94 47.14 18.56
C GLY A 949 5.77 46.38 19.21
N LYS A 950 4.56 46.79 18.84
CA LYS A 950 3.29 46.11 19.18
C LYS A 950 2.84 45.27 17.98
N THR A 951 2.32 44.06 18.19
CA THR A 951 1.66 43.24 17.16
C THR A 951 0.44 43.95 16.55
N MET A 952 -0.11 43.43 15.45
CA MET A 952 -1.34 43.93 14.81
C MET A 952 -2.52 44.12 15.78
N GLY A 953 -2.60 43.31 16.85
CA GLY A 953 -3.59 43.44 17.93
C GLY A 953 -3.22 44.42 19.05
N GLY A 954 -2.19 45.26 18.85
CA GLY A 954 -1.72 46.25 19.82
C GLY A 954 -0.96 45.68 21.02
N ARG A 955 -0.71 44.37 21.09
CA ARG A 955 0.06 43.75 22.19
C ARG A 955 1.54 44.00 21.97
N LYS A 956 2.26 44.44 22.98
CA LYS A 956 3.73 44.56 22.91
C LYS A 956 4.30 43.21 22.49
N MET A 957 5.12 43.17 21.44
CA MET A 957 5.77 41.93 21.03
C MET A 957 6.60 41.42 22.21
N LYS A 958 6.53 40.12 22.47
CA LYS A 958 7.27 39.52 23.57
C LYS A 958 8.76 39.69 23.28
N GLU A 959 9.48 40.30 24.21
CA GLU A 959 10.93 40.46 24.12
C GLU A 959 11.56 39.08 23.93
N GLY A 960 12.36 38.92 22.87
CA GLY A 960 12.92 37.62 22.45
C GLY A 960 12.01 36.71 21.61
N GLY A 961 10.80 37.13 21.22
CA GLY A 961 9.95 36.41 20.28
C GLY A 961 10.33 36.65 18.81
N PHE A 962 10.09 35.68 17.93
CA PHE A 962 10.44 35.77 16.50
C PHE A 962 9.88 37.03 15.81
N LEU A 963 8.66 37.44 16.16
CA LEU A 963 8.03 38.65 15.61
C LEU A 963 8.81 39.94 15.90
N ALA A 964 9.54 39.99 17.02
CA ALA A 964 10.42 41.11 17.41
C ALA A 964 11.89 40.86 17.08
N SER A 965 12.21 39.79 16.34
CA SER A 965 13.59 39.46 15.98
C SER A 965 14.09 40.34 14.82
N ASP A 966 15.37 40.71 14.87
CA ASP A 966 16.08 41.37 13.76
C ASP A 966 15.93 40.58 12.45
N LEU A 967 15.83 39.24 12.54
CA LEU A 967 15.61 38.35 11.40
C LEU A 967 14.26 38.60 10.71
N ASN A 968 13.17 38.72 11.47
CA ASN A 968 11.84 39.01 10.92
C ASN A 968 11.75 40.42 10.35
N MET A 969 12.32 41.41 11.04
CA MET A 969 12.37 42.78 10.54
C MET A 969 13.21 42.90 9.26
N SER A 970 14.35 42.22 9.22
CA SER A 970 15.18 42.14 8.03
C SER A 970 14.41 41.53 6.85
N ARG A 971 13.72 40.40 7.07
CA ARG A 971 12.84 39.78 6.07
C ARG A 971 11.79 40.73 5.52
N GLN A 972 11.10 41.49 6.38
CA GLN A 972 10.10 42.46 5.93
C GLN A 972 10.75 43.53 5.05
N GLY A 973 11.89 44.08 5.49
CA GLY A 973 12.69 45.01 4.70
C GLY A 973 13.07 44.46 3.33
N ILE A 974 13.61 43.23 3.29
CA ILE A 974 13.97 42.53 2.04
C ILE A 974 12.73 42.41 1.15
N SER A 975 11.56 42.05 1.69
CA SER A 975 10.35 41.87 0.87
C SER A 975 9.91 43.16 0.17
N TYR A 976 10.04 44.31 0.83
CA TYR A 976 9.77 45.59 0.21
C TYR A 976 10.79 45.94 -0.86
N ILE A 977 12.09 45.73 -0.60
CA ILE A 977 13.14 45.95 -1.61
C ILE A 977 12.88 45.06 -2.84
N TRP A 978 12.47 43.81 -2.62
CA TRP A 978 12.12 42.88 -3.68
C TRP A 978 10.95 43.38 -4.53
N GLY A 979 9.89 43.88 -3.91
CA GLY A 979 8.75 44.45 -4.63
C GLY A 979 9.14 45.69 -5.45
N LEU A 980 10.03 46.55 -4.92
CA LEU A 980 10.56 47.70 -5.65
C LEU A 980 11.47 47.27 -6.82
N MET A 981 12.29 46.24 -6.63
CA MET A 981 13.14 45.67 -7.68
C MET A 981 12.28 45.03 -8.80
N LEU A 982 11.23 44.28 -8.46
CA LEU A 982 10.28 43.73 -9.44
C LEU A 982 9.53 44.84 -10.19
N ALA A 983 9.27 45.99 -9.55
CA ALA A 983 8.63 47.13 -10.20
C ALA A 983 9.50 47.74 -11.32
N GLN A 984 10.82 47.48 -11.33
CA GLN A 984 11.72 47.89 -12.41
C GLN A 984 11.51 47.05 -13.68
N PHE A 985 11.20 45.76 -13.53
CA PHE A 985 10.87 44.87 -14.66
C PHE A 985 9.56 45.25 -15.37
N ASP A 986 8.69 45.98 -14.68
CA ASP A 986 7.44 46.48 -15.22
C ASP A 986 7.60 47.74 -16.11
N ILE A 987 8.81 48.33 -16.19
CA ILE A 987 9.09 49.53 -16.98
C ILE A 987 9.51 49.14 -18.40
N ASN A 988 9.03 49.88 -19.41
CA ASN A 988 9.47 49.68 -20.80
C ASN A 988 10.88 50.25 -21.03
N GLY A 989 11.70 49.50 -21.78
CA GLY A 989 13.17 49.51 -21.73
C GLY A 989 13.90 50.82 -22.05
N ASP A 990 13.23 51.86 -22.53
CA ASP A 990 13.89 53.10 -22.96
C ASP A 990 13.98 54.20 -21.88
N GLN A 991 13.24 54.07 -20.76
CA GLN A 991 13.15 55.13 -19.73
C GLN A 991 13.89 54.81 -18.41
N SER A 992 14.59 53.68 -18.30
CA SER A 992 14.97 53.12 -16.98
C SER A 992 16.46 53.20 -16.58
N ALA A 993 17.35 53.73 -17.43
CA ALA A 993 18.80 53.59 -17.18
C ALA A 993 19.32 54.37 -15.94
N ASP A 994 18.74 55.53 -15.59
CA ASP A 994 19.23 56.33 -14.46
C ASP A 994 18.43 56.20 -13.15
N ALA A 995 17.14 55.82 -13.22
CA ALA A 995 16.27 55.67 -12.04
C ALA A 995 16.48 54.35 -11.26
N THR A 996 17.32 53.44 -11.77
CA THR A 996 17.48 52.05 -11.28
C THR A 996 18.61 51.86 -10.25
N LYS A 997 19.46 52.87 -10.04
CA LYS A 997 20.70 52.74 -9.24
C LYS A 997 20.55 52.24 -7.79
N PRO A 998 19.52 52.58 -6.99
CA PRO A 998 19.52 52.19 -5.58
C PRO A 998 19.18 50.71 -5.31
N PHE A 999 18.57 50.00 -6.27
CA PHE A 999 18.03 48.65 -6.02
C PHE A 999 18.65 47.54 -6.89
N GLY A 1000 19.67 47.87 -7.70
CA GLY A 1000 20.49 46.89 -8.42
C GLY A 1000 20.33 46.92 -9.93
N ASP A 1001 21.40 46.57 -10.63
CA ASP A 1001 21.39 46.38 -12.09
C ASP A 1001 20.70 45.05 -12.45
N LEU A 1002 19.66 45.11 -13.28
CA LEU A 1002 18.92 43.94 -13.73
C LEU A 1002 19.81 42.91 -14.47
N ASN A 1003 20.90 43.35 -15.13
CA ASN A 1003 21.88 42.45 -15.74
C ASN A 1003 22.71 41.75 -14.68
N LYS A 1004 23.14 42.48 -13.63
CA LYS A 1004 23.81 41.89 -12.47
C LYS A 1004 22.91 40.84 -11.81
N ILE A 1005 21.62 41.14 -11.61
CA ILE A 1005 20.64 40.18 -11.06
C ILE A 1005 20.54 38.92 -11.92
N SER A 1006 20.41 39.07 -13.24
CA SER A 1006 20.37 37.92 -14.18
C SER A 1006 21.63 37.07 -14.07
N ASN A 1007 22.81 37.70 -14.06
CA ASN A 1007 24.10 37.02 -13.95
C ASN A 1007 24.28 36.28 -12.62
N VAL A 1008 23.88 36.92 -11.50
CA VAL A 1008 23.92 36.28 -10.18
C VAL A 1008 22.96 35.09 -10.11
N THR A 1009 21.75 35.22 -10.66
CA THR A 1009 20.78 34.12 -10.73
C THR A 1009 21.32 32.95 -11.55
N LYS A 1010 21.73 33.19 -12.80
CA LYS A 1010 22.30 32.15 -13.67
C LYS A 1010 23.50 31.48 -13.01
N GLY A 1011 24.47 32.28 -12.52
CA GLY A 1011 25.69 31.78 -11.90
C GLY A 1011 25.48 31.09 -10.55
N PHE A 1012 24.43 31.41 -9.79
CA PHE A 1012 24.12 30.69 -8.55
C PHE A 1012 23.55 29.30 -8.87
N PHE A 1013 22.48 29.25 -9.67
CA PHE A 1013 21.73 28.01 -9.87
C PHE A 1013 22.42 27.04 -10.83
N SER A 1014 23.33 27.50 -11.71
CA SER A 1014 24.14 26.61 -12.55
C SER A 1014 25.15 25.76 -11.76
N ASN A 1015 25.44 26.15 -10.51
CA ASN A 1015 26.40 25.47 -9.64
C ASN A 1015 25.74 24.54 -8.60
N ILE A 1016 24.40 24.44 -8.58
CA ILE A 1016 23.71 23.54 -7.66
C ILE A 1016 23.85 22.12 -8.18
N ARG A 1017 24.37 21.25 -7.32
CA ARG A 1017 24.50 19.83 -7.61
C ARG A 1017 23.20 19.09 -7.31
N LEU A 1018 22.84 18.12 -8.13
CA LEU A 1018 21.59 17.37 -8.00
C LEU A 1018 21.51 16.65 -6.64
N GLU A 1019 22.61 16.12 -6.12
CA GLU A 1019 22.63 15.33 -4.89
C GLU A 1019 22.32 16.17 -3.64
N GLU A 1020 22.34 17.50 -3.74
CA GLU A 1020 21.98 18.40 -2.65
C GLU A 1020 20.48 18.42 -2.37
N TYR A 1021 19.65 18.06 -3.36
CA TYR A 1021 18.20 18.10 -3.23
C TYR A 1021 17.46 16.92 -3.86
N ILE A 1022 18.10 16.11 -4.71
CA ILE A 1022 17.54 14.84 -5.20
C ILE A 1022 18.01 13.73 -4.27
N TYR A 1023 17.07 12.95 -3.73
CA TYR A 1023 17.39 11.86 -2.79
C TYR A 1023 17.08 10.48 -3.33
N PHE A 1024 16.37 10.35 -4.45
CA PHE A 1024 16.31 9.07 -5.15
C PHE A 1024 17.70 8.76 -5.69
N VAL A 1025 18.17 7.54 -5.41
CA VAL A 1025 19.46 7.02 -5.85
C VAL A 1025 19.21 6.23 -7.13
N LYS A 1026 19.91 6.59 -8.20
CA LYS A 1026 19.82 5.85 -9.45
C LYS A 1026 20.48 4.48 -9.31
N GLU A 1027 19.94 3.48 -9.99
CA GLU A 1027 20.53 2.14 -9.99
C GLU A 1027 22.01 2.17 -10.45
N SER A 1028 22.32 3.01 -11.44
CA SER A 1028 23.68 3.20 -11.95
C SER A 1028 24.66 3.82 -10.94
N GLU A 1029 24.18 4.54 -9.92
CA GLU A 1029 25.00 5.13 -8.84
C GLU A 1029 25.40 4.08 -7.80
N LEU A 1030 24.68 2.97 -7.73
CA LEU A 1030 25.08 1.82 -6.91
C LEU A 1030 26.34 1.22 -7.56
N SER A 1031 27.50 1.71 -7.13
CA SER A 1031 28.83 1.23 -7.55
C SER A 1031 29.04 -0.27 -7.32
N CYS A 1032 28.12 -0.92 -6.61
CA CYS A 1032 27.77 -2.30 -6.83
C CYS A 1032 27.17 -2.46 -8.24
N LYS A 1033 27.99 -2.25 -9.30
CA LYS A 1033 27.88 -3.13 -10.46
C LYS A 1033 27.71 -4.50 -9.82
N PRO A 1034 26.60 -5.24 -10.07
CA PRO A 1034 26.50 -6.58 -9.56
C PRO A 1034 27.85 -7.18 -9.90
N ASN A 1035 28.63 -7.54 -8.88
CA ASN A 1035 29.81 -8.35 -9.11
C ASN A 1035 29.22 -9.45 -9.95
N ARG A 1036 29.45 -9.41 -11.29
CA ARG A 1036 29.22 -10.55 -12.16
C ARG A 1036 30.06 -11.57 -11.46
N ARG A 1037 29.41 -12.39 -10.64
CA ARG A 1037 30.07 -13.01 -9.49
C ARG A 1037 31.33 -13.59 -10.05
N ASN A 1038 32.47 -13.20 -9.46
CA ASN A 1038 33.63 -14.06 -9.50
C ASN A 1038 33.06 -15.44 -9.16
N PRO A 1039 33.06 -16.42 -10.08
CA PRO A 1039 32.35 -17.70 -9.89
C PRO A 1039 32.94 -18.53 -8.73
N LEU A 1040 33.91 -17.96 -8.02
CA LEU A 1040 34.63 -18.49 -6.88
C LEU A 1040 34.29 -17.79 -5.55
N GLU A 1041 33.37 -16.81 -5.53
CA GLU A 1041 32.76 -16.30 -4.29
C GLU A 1041 31.72 -17.29 -3.77
N GLY A 1042 32.25 -18.34 -3.16
CA GLY A 1042 31.65 -19.41 -2.38
C GLY A 1042 32.80 -20.17 -1.70
N PRO A 1043 32.57 -21.15 -0.81
CA PRO A 1043 33.66 -21.93 -0.21
C PRO A 1043 34.28 -22.86 -1.26
N TYR A 1044 35.09 -22.29 -2.16
CA TYR A 1044 36.04 -23.06 -2.93
C TYR A 1044 36.99 -23.70 -1.92
N PRO A 1045 37.22 -25.03 -1.97
CA PRO A 1045 38.00 -25.71 -0.94
C PRO A 1045 39.46 -25.26 -1.05
N TYR A 1046 39.82 -24.22 -0.29
CA TYR A 1046 41.19 -23.85 -0.01
C TYR A 1046 41.89 -25.09 0.56
N GLY A 1047 42.76 -25.69 -0.24
CA GLY A 1047 43.46 -26.92 0.13
C GLY A 1047 43.70 -27.93 -0.99
N ARG A 1048 43.39 -27.65 -2.27
CA ARG A 1048 43.77 -28.57 -3.36
C ARG A 1048 44.85 -28.07 -4.32
N THR A 1049 45.22 -26.78 -4.39
CA THR A 1049 46.17 -26.30 -5.42
C THR A 1049 47.06 -25.09 -5.08
N GLY A 1050 46.92 -24.46 -3.91
CA GLY A 1050 47.71 -23.32 -3.44
C GLY A 1050 47.27 -22.92 -2.02
N LEU A 1051 48.18 -22.40 -1.19
CA LEU A 1051 47.90 -22.02 0.20
C LEU A 1051 47.10 -20.70 0.28
N THR A 1052 47.22 -19.85 -0.74
CA THR A 1052 46.53 -18.55 -0.86
C THR A 1052 46.12 -18.24 -2.31
N ALA A 1053 45.25 -17.25 -2.52
CA ALA A 1053 44.87 -16.77 -3.86
C ALA A 1053 46.03 -16.18 -4.70
N GLN A 1054 47.19 -15.96 -4.06
CA GLN A 1054 48.42 -15.44 -4.67
C GLN A 1054 49.34 -16.56 -5.20
N ASP A 1055 49.08 -17.82 -4.86
CA ASP A 1055 49.93 -18.94 -5.28
C ASP A 1055 49.58 -19.41 -6.71
N PRO A 1056 50.57 -19.74 -7.56
CA PRO A 1056 50.32 -20.30 -8.87
C PRO A 1056 49.65 -21.68 -8.76
N LEU A 1057 48.75 -22.00 -9.69
CA LEU A 1057 48.05 -23.28 -9.77
C LEU A 1057 49.07 -24.43 -9.92
N GLN A 1058 49.29 -25.21 -8.85
CA GLN A 1058 50.28 -26.29 -8.88
C GLN A 1058 49.88 -27.45 -9.79
N SER A 1059 48.59 -27.78 -9.85
CA SER A 1059 48.02 -28.75 -10.80
C SER A 1059 46.51 -28.59 -10.85
N TYR A 1060 45.84 -29.14 -11.85
CA TYR A 1060 44.38 -29.31 -11.82
C TYR A 1060 43.98 -30.72 -12.20
N GLN A 1061 42.85 -31.17 -11.65
CA GLN A 1061 42.35 -32.53 -11.82
C GLN A 1061 41.36 -32.55 -12.99
N CYS A 1062 41.76 -33.21 -14.09
CA CYS A 1062 40.97 -33.37 -15.30
C CYS A 1062 40.27 -34.72 -15.28
N PHE A 1063 38.95 -34.70 -15.50
CA PHE A 1063 38.13 -35.90 -15.69
C PHE A 1063 37.96 -36.13 -17.19
N LYS A 1064 38.28 -37.33 -17.66
CA LYS A 1064 38.04 -37.80 -19.03
C LYS A 1064 37.31 -39.14 -18.96
N TYR A 1065 36.67 -39.55 -20.06
CA TYR A 1065 36.32 -40.95 -20.27
C TYR A 1065 37.31 -41.53 -21.28
N ASN A 1066 37.88 -42.70 -20.99
CA ASN A 1066 38.74 -43.36 -21.95
C ASN A 1066 37.92 -43.90 -23.13
N LYS A 1067 38.58 -44.43 -24.17
CA LYS A 1067 37.90 -44.94 -25.38
C LYS A 1067 36.89 -46.07 -25.10
N ALA A 1068 36.93 -46.68 -23.93
CA ALA A 1068 35.97 -47.69 -23.48
C ALA A 1068 34.83 -47.13 -22.62
N GLY A 1069 34.71 -45.80 -22.48
CA GLY A 1069 33.67 -45.13 -21.70
C GLY A 1069 33.89 -45.16 -20.19
N ASN A 1070 35.08 -45.52 -19.71
CA ASN A 1070 35.39 -45.54 -18.28
C ASN A 1070 35.97 -44.20 -17.81
N PRO A 1071 35.58 -43.68 -16.64
CA PRO A 1071 36.12 -42.43 -16.11
C PRO A 1071 37.62 -42.56 -15.79
N ASP A 1072 38.44 -41.80 -16.52
CA ASP A 1072 39.89 -41.61 -16.38
C ASP A 1072 40.14 -40.25 -15.72
N VAL A 1073 40.75 -40.23 -14.54
CA VAL A 1073 41.06 -39.00 -13.79
C VAL A 1073 42.56 -38.74 -13.88
N ARG A 1074 42.94 -37.59 -14.45
CA ARG A 1074 44.33 -37.17 -14.63
C ARG A 1074 44.63 -35.93 -13.81
N LEU A 1075 45.83 -35.86 -13.23
CA LEU A 1075 46.35 -34.65 -12.61
C LEU A 1075 47.27 -33.96 -13.62
N VAL A 1076 46.99 -32.71 -13.98
CA VAL A 1076 47.74 -31.94 -14.99
C VAL A 1076 48.57 -30.89 -14.27
N PHE A 1077 49.89 -30.90 -14.47
CA PHE A 1077 50.83 -29.91 -13.93
C PHE A 1077 51.27 -28.92 -15.04
N PRO A 1078 51.51 -27.64 -14.74
CA PRO A 1078 52.05 -26.67 -15.70
C PRO A 1078 53.48 -27.05 -16.15
N GLY A 1079 53.87 -26.62 -17.37
CA GLY A 1079 55.11 -27.03 -18.05
C GLY A 1079 56.42 -26.52 -17.43
N LYS A 1080 57.56 -27.05 -17.90
CA LYS A 1080 58.92 -26.91 -17.34
C LYS A 1080 59.49 -25.48 -17.25
N LEU A 1081 58.93 -24.50 -17.98
CA LEU A 1081 59.34 -23.10 -17.94
C LEU A 1081 58.32 -22.17 -17.25
N THR A 1082 57.54 -22.69 -16.30
CA THR A 1082 56.99 -21.80 -15.26
C THR A 1082 58.19 -21.20 -14.53
N PRO A 1083 58.42 -19.87 -14.52
CA PRO A 1083 59.67 -19.31 -14.01
C PRO A 1083 59.81 -19.65 -12.52
N PHE A 1084 60.62 -20.68 -12.25
CA PHE A 1084 61.08 -21.04 -10.92
C PHE A 1084 62.37 -20.25 -10.72
N ILE A 1085 62.24 -19.03 -10.20
CA ILE A 1085 63.39 -18.31 -9.64
C ILE A 1085 63.32 -18.57 -8.14
N PRO A 1086 64.05 -19.58 -7.61
CA PRO A 1086 64.14 -19.77 -6.18
C PRO A 1086 64.86 -18.56 -5.60
N ASP A 1087 64.31 -17.98 -4.53
CA ASP A 1087 65.07 -17.05 -3.74
C ASP A 1087 66.23 -17.76 -3.01
N GLU A 1088 67.06 -17.01 -2.30
CA GLU A 1088 68.21 -17.55 -1.55
C GLU A 1088 67.80 -18.61 -0.50
N THR A 1089 66.51 -18.76 -0.21
CA THR A 1089 65.95 -19.75 0.73
C THR A 1089 65.27 -20.95 0.06
N GLY A 1090 65.20 -20.99 -1.27
CA GLY A 1090 64.62 -22.09 -2.04
C GLY A 1090 63.09 -22.05 -2.14
N PHE A 1091 62.44 -20.93 -1.78
CA PHE A 1091 61.01 -20.73 -1.93
C PHE A 1091 60.70 -19.89 -3.19
N ALA A 1092 59.55 -20.15 -3.81
CA ALA A 1092 59.13 -19.48 -5.03
C ALA A 1092 58.55 -18.10 -4.71
N GLN A 1093 59.15 -17.02 -5.22
CA GLN A 1093 58.50 -15.71 -5.25
C GLN A 1093 57.69 -15.56 -6.53
N THR A 1094 56.39 -15.28 -6.41
CA THR A 1094 55.61 -14.68 -7.50
C THR A 1094 56.18 -13.29 -7.79
N LEU A 1095 56.16 -12.87 -9.06
CA LEU A 1095 56.58 -11.54 -9.54
C LEU A 1095 55.60 -10.45 -9.04
N SER A 1096 55.40 -10.32 -7.73
CA SER A 1096 54.56 -9.29 -7.12
C SER A 1096 55.37 -8.00 -6.95
N GLY A 1097 55.79 -7.40 -8.06
CA GLY A 1097 56.61 -6.20 -8.06
C GLY A 1097 56.34 -5.30 -9.27
N LYS A 1098 55.34 -4.42 -9.14
CA LYS A 1098 55.13 -3.22 -9.97
C LYS A 1098 54.94 -3.42 -11.48
N ILE A 1099 53.92 -4.17 -11.90
CA ILE A 1099 53.37 -4.00 -13.25
C ILE A 1099 51.87 -3.75 -13.11
N SER A 1100 51.46 -2.49 -13.31
CA SER A 1100 50.05 -2.11 -13.34
C SER A 1100 49.48 -2.39 -14.73
N GLY A 1101 48.35 -3.09 -14.78
CA GLY A 1101 47.46 -3.14 -15.94
C GLY A 1101 47.53 -4.45 -16.71
N SER A 1102 46.46 -5.24 -16.60
CA SER A 1102 45.72 -6.07 -17.59
C SER A 1102 46.35 -6.46 -18.96
N MET A 1103 47.67 -6.53 -19.13
CA MET A 1103 48.30 -6.97 -20.37
C MET A 1103 49.07 -8.29 -20.20
N LEU A 1104 48.84 -9.21 -21.14
CA LEU A 1104 49.59 -10.46 -21.27
C LEU A 1104 51.10 -10.16 -21.39
N THR A 1105 51.90 -10.69 -20.47
CA THR A 1105 53.35 -10.47 -20.48
C THR A 1105 54.02 -11.38 -21.53
N ARG A 1106 54.63 -10.78 -22.57
CA ARG A 1106 55.57 -11.50 -23.44
C ARG A 1106 56.86 -11.78 -22.68
N LEU A 1107 57.28 -13.04 -22.70
CA LEU A 1107 58.60 -13.48 -22.27
C LEU A 1107 59.68 -12.93 -23.21
N PRO A 1108 60.96 -12.87 -22.77
CA PRO A 1108 62.07 -12.36 -23.57
C PRO A 1108 62.28 -13.06 -24.93
N ASN A 1109 61.74 -14.27 -25.09
CA ASN A 1109 61.77 -15.03 -26.35
C ASN A 1109 60.65 -14.63 -27.34
N GLY A 1110 59.87 -13.60 -27.03
CA GLY A 1110 58.75 -13.12 -27.86
C GLY A 1110 57.44 -13.89 -27.66
N LYS A 1111 57.43 -14.95 -26.85
CA LYS A 1111 56.26 -15.80 -26.59
C LYS A 1111 55.50 -15.35 -25.35
N TYR A 1112 54.21 -15.63 -25.27
CA TYR A 1112 53.42 -15.33 -24.07
C TYR A 1112 53.58 -16.42 -22.99
N ARG A 1113 53.39 -16.05 -21.72
CA ARG A 1113 53.28 -17.02 -20.61
C ARG A 1113 52.15 -18.01 -20.88
N HIS A 1114 52.37 -19.29 -20.56
CA HIS A 1114 51.30 -20.30 -20.66
C HIS A 1114 50.14 -19.94 -19.73
N ILE A 1115 48.89 -20.08 -20.17
CA ILE A 1115 47.72 -19.66 -19.38
C ILE A 1115 47.65 -20.34 -18.00
N ALA A 1116 48.04 -21.62 -17.91
CA ALA A 1116 48.17 -22.36 -16.65
C ALA A 1116 49.31 -21.89 -15.72
N SER A 1117 50.12 -20.91 -16.13
CA SER A 1117 51.17 -20.30 -15.30
C SER A 1117 50.71 -19.02 -14.60
N TYR A 1118 49.53 -18.50 -14.94
CA TYR A 1118 48.92 -17.36 -14.25
C TYR A 1118 48.24 -17.83 -12.96
N SER A 1119 48.40 -17.05 -11.90
CA SER A 1119 47.62 -17.17 -10.66
C SER A 1119 46.15 -16.86 -10.93
N LEU A 1120 45.30 -17.26 -10.00
CA LEU A 1120 43.86 -17.04 -10.13
C LEU A 1120 43.51 -15.55 -10.22
N ASN A 1121 44.17 -14.71 -9.40
CA ASN A 1121 43.99 -13.26 -9.44
C ASN A 1121 44.44 -12.68 -10.78
N GLU A 1122 45.58 -13.14 -11.32
CA GLU A 1122 46.04 -12.68 -12.64
C GLU A 1122 45.04 -13.06 -13.76
N LEU A 1123 44.40 -14.24 -13.71
CA LEU A 1123 43.38 -14.62 -14.69
C LEU A 1123 42.12 -13.75 -14.57
N ILE A 1124 41.69 -13.43 -13.35
CA ILE A 1124 40.56 -12.52 -13.08
C ILE A 1124 40.90 -11.11 -13.61
N ASP A 1125 42.11 -10.62 -13.37
CA ASP A 1125 42.59 -9.33 -13.86
C ASP A 1125 42.68 -9.27 -15.41
N LEU A 1126 42.90 -10.43 -16.05
CA LEU A 1126 42.86 -10.58 -17.51
C LEU A 1126 41.43 -10.68 -18.07
N GLY A 1127 40.39 -10.61 -17.23
CA GLY A 1127 39.00 -10.65 -17.66
C GLY A 1127 38.44 -12.07 -17.83
N TRP A 1128 39.07 -13.08 -17.23
CA TRP A 1128 38.51 -14.42 -17.19
C TRP A 1128 37.28 -14.48 -16.29
N ASP A 1129 36.15 -14.92 -16.85
CA ASP A 1129 34.86 -15.04 -16.16
C ASP A 1129 34.60 -16.45 -15.63
N GLY A 1130 35.62 -17.31 -15.61
CA GLY A 1130 35.52 -18.72 -15.22
C GLY A 1130 35.02 -19.66 -16.32
N SER A 1131 34.71 -19.14 -17.51
CA SER A 1131 34.31 -19.96 -18.65
C SER A 1131 35.49 -20.73 -19.24
N TRP A 1132 35.18 -21.91 -19.78
CA TRP A 1132 36.15 -22.78 -20.44
C TRP A 1132 35.63 -23.09 -21.83
N TYR A 1133 36.50 -23.18 -22.83
CA TYR A 1133 36.13 -23.63 -24.17
C TYR A 1133 36.99 -24.82 -24.60
N LEU A 1134 36.43 -25.63 -25.51
CA LEU A 1134 37.11 -26.78 -26.08
C LEU A 1134 38.04 -26.28 -27.21
N SER A 1135 39.36 -26.44 -27.04
CA SER A 1135 40.33 -26.04 -28.06
C SER A 1135 40.04 -26.73 -29.39
N THR A 1136 40.04 -25.97 -30.49
CA THR A 1136 39.63 -26.41 -31.82
C THR A 1136 40.80 -26.85 -32.71
N ARG A 1137 42.05 -26.60 -32.31
CA ARG A 1137 43.24 -27.03 -33.09
C ARG A 1137 43.39 -28.56 -33.09
N ALA A 1138 43.71 -29.11 -34.27
CA ALA A 1138 43.65 -30.55 -34.59
C ALA A 1138 44.40 -31.50 -33.62
N LYS A 1139 45.40 -31.05 -32.86
CA LYS A 1139 46.06 -31.86 -31.81
C LYS A 1139 45.35 -31.84 -30.46
N HIS A 1140 44.69 -30.74 -30.10
CA HIS A 1140 44.03 -30.52 -28.81
C HIS A 1140 42.52 -30.83 -28.86
N GLY A 1141 41.86 -30.49 -29.98
CA GLY A 1141 40.44 -30.80 -30.24
C GLY A 1141 40.14 -32.30 -30.32
N VAL A 1142 41.08 -33.12 -30.82
CA VAL A 1142 40.92 -34.59 -30.87
C VAL A 1142 41.00 -35.23 -29.47
N THR A 1143 41.56 -34.53 -28.48
CA THR A 1143 41.68 -35.03 -27.09
C THR A 1143 40.74 -34.35 -26.10
N GLY A 1144 39.92 -33.40 -26.57
CA GLY A 1144 38.94 -32.67 -25.78
C GLY A 1144 39.54 -31.87 -24.62
N GLN A 1145 40.61 -31.11 -24.87
CA GLN A 1145 41.19 -30.23 -23.85
C GLN A 1145 40.41 -28.92 -23.74
N PHE A 1146 39.98 -28.61 -22.52
CA PHE A 1146 39.34 -27.35 -22.17
C PHE A 1146 40.40 -26.34 -21.72
N VAL A 1147 40.32 -25.11 -22.22
CA VAL A 1147 41.17 -23.98 -21.84
C VAL A 1147 40.30 -22.81 -21.35
N PRO A 1148 40.79 -21.98 -20.41
CA PRO A 1148 40.09 -20.78 -19.98
C PRO A 1148 39.77 -19.86 -21.17
N PHE A 1149 38.51 -19.46 -21.32
CA PHE A 1149 38.12 -18.50 -22.35
C PHE A 1149 38.26 -17.08 -21.81
N ILE A 1150 39.08 -16.25 -22.46
CA ILE A 1150 39.23 -14.84 -22.12
C ILE A 1150 38.81 -14.04 -23.35
N ASN A 1151 37.81 -13.15 -23.19
CA ASN A 1151 37.25 -12.43 -24.33
C ASN A 1151 38.30 -11.55 -25.00
N GLY A 1152 38.54 -11.75 -26.31
CA GLY A 1152 39.58 -11.06 -27.08
C GLY A 1152 40.96 -11.72 -27.04
N TYR A 1153 41.11 -12.88 -26.41
CA TYR A 1153 42.32 -13.71 -26.42
C TYR A 1153 42.02 -15.07 -27.05
N ASP A 1154 42.60 -15.33 -28.23
CA ASP A 1154 42.47 -16.63 -28.89
C ASP A 1154 43.64 -17.53 -28.48
N SER A 1155 43.42 -18.35 -27.45
CA SER A 1155 44.42 -19.34 -27.01
C SER A 1155 44.70 -20.43 -28.05
N ASP A 1156 43.87 -20.57 -29.09
CA ASP A 1156 44.15 -21.47 -30.21
C ASP A 1156 45.02 -20.81 -31.29
N GLU A 1157 44.98 -19.49 -31.51
CA GLU A 1157 45.81 -18.82 -32.53
C GLU A 1157 47.27 -18.58 -32.07
N ASP A 1158 47.48 -18.22 -30.80
CA ASP A 1158 48.77 -17.80 -30.21
C ASP A 1158 49.64 -18.95 -29.62
N ASP A 1159 49.35 -20.18 -30.04
CA ASP A 1159 49.92 -21.45 -29.58
C ASP A 1159 51.42 -21.64 -29.98
N GLU A 1160 52.33 -20.95 -29.31
CA GLU A 1160 53.75 -21.36 -29.22
C GLU A 1160 54.10 -21.81 -27.79
N TYR A 1161 53.36 -22.77 -27.24
CA TYR A 1161 53.70 -23.38 -25.95
C TYR A 1161 54.79 -24.45 -26.08
N GLU A 1162 55.63 -24.59 -25.06
CA GLU A 1162 56.59 -25.70 -24.99
C GLU A 1162 55.87 -27.05 -24.75
N PRO A 1163 56.23 -28.12 -25.47
CA PRO A 1163 55.64 -29.44 -25.27
C PRO A 1163 55.94 -30.03 -23.88
N ILE A 1164 54.95 -30.73 -23.29
CA ILE A 1164 55.11 -31.46 -22.02
C ILE A 1164 56.03 -32.67 -22.21
N ASP A 1165 57.07 -32.79 -21.39
CA ASP A 1165 58.00 -33.94 -21.39
C ASP A 1165 57.42 -35.13 -20.60
N VAL A 1166 56.67 -35.96 -21.32
CA VAL A 1166 56.00 -37.16 -20.80
C VAL A 1166 57.00 -38.24 -20.35
N GLU A 1167 58.19 -38.29 -20.95
CA GLU A 1167 59.23 -39.27 -20.64
C GLU A 1167 59.84 -39.04 -19.24
N ALA A 1168 60.04 -37.77 -18.87
CA ALA A 1168 60.48 -37.41 -17.53
C ALA A 1168 59.44 -37.79 -16.45
N GLY A 1169 58.14 -37.57 -16.71
CA GLY A 1169 57.06 -37.91 -15.78
C GLY A 1169 56.91 -39.42 -15.54
N LYS A 1170 57.20 -40.24 -16.55
CA LYS A 1170 57.26 -41.71 -16.40
C LYS A 1170 58.48 -42.15 -15.59
N ARG A 1171 59.66 -41.56 -15.85
CA ARG A 1171 60.90 -41.88 -15.09
C ARG A 1171 60.82 -41.52 -13.61
N ALA A 1172 60.09 -40.46 -13.27
CA ALA A 1172 59.86 -40.07 -11.88
C ALA A 1172 58.82 -40.93 -11.14
N GLY A 1173 58.19 -41.91 -11.81
CA GLY A 1173 57.17 -42.77 -11.23
C GLY A 1173 55.83 -42.07 -10.94
N ILE A 1174 55.60 -40.92 -11.58
CA ILE A 1174 54.44 -40.04 -11.37
C ILE A 1174 53.31 -40.39 -12.36
N ILE A 1175 53.64 -40.87 -13.56
CA ILE A 1175 52.68 -41.31 -14.56
C ILE A 1175 52.72 -42.84 -14.68
N GLY A 1176 51.63 -43.51 -14.28
CA GLY A 1176 51.41 -44.95 -14.54
C GLY A 1176 51.18 -45.89 -13.35
N ARG A 1177 50.68 -45.44 -12.19
CA ARG A 1177 50.35 -46.38 -11.10
C ARG A 1177 49.01 -47.12 -11.31
N PRO A 1178 48.90 -48.42 -10.98
CA PRO A 1178 47.69 -49.22 -11.20
C PRO A 1178 46.50 -48.82 -10.32
N ILE A 1179 45.30 -49.14 -10.79
CA ILE A 1179 44.00 -48.68 -10.27
C ILE A 1179 43.63 -49.27 -8.89
N GLU A 1180 44.36 -50.28 -8.43
CA GLU A 1180 44.07 -51.09 -7.23
C GLU A 1180 44.41 -50.38 -5.90
N LEU A 1181 45.04 -49.21 -5.95
CA LEU A 1181 45.36 -48.40 -4.76
C LEU A 1181 44.31 -47.31 -4.44
N LYS A 1182 43.21 -47.22 -5.20
CA LYS A 1182 42.09 -46.33 -4.86
C LYS A 1182 41.17 -47.01 -3.83
N GLY A 1183 41.25 -46.56 -2.57
CA GLY A 1183 40.24 -46.86 -1.55
C GLY A 1183 40.69 -46.89 -0.09
N ARG A 1184 41.98 -46.86 0.25
CA ARG A 1184 42.43 -47.16 1.64
C ARG A 1184 43.07 -46.03 2.44
N TYR A 1185 43.20 -44.81 1.90
CA TYR A 1185 43.80 -43.69 2.63
C TYR A 1185 42.96 -42.42 2.50
N ALA A 1186 42.59 -41.84 3.63
CA ALA A 1186 42.07 -40.48 3.71
C ALA A 1186 43.00 -39.63 4.57
N MET A 1187 43.23 -38.38 4.16
CA MET A 1187 43.81 -37.37 5.07
C MET A 1187 42.71 -36.96 6.05
N VAL A 1188 42.84 -37.37 7.31
CA VAL A 1188 41.96 -36.92 8.38
C VAL A 1188 42.73 -35.93 9.25
N ARG A 1189 42.18 -34.73 9.42
CA ARG A 1189 42.73 -33.69 10.29
C ARG A 1189 42.37 -34.05 11.74
N LYS A 1190 43.32 -34.57 12.52
CA LYS A 1190 43.15 -34.73 13.97
C LYS A 1190 43.71 -33.51 14.69
N GLY A 1191 42.86 -32.51 14.91
CA GLY A 1191 43.23 -31.28 15.62
C GLY A 1191 44.09 -30.32 14.79
N PHE A 1192 44.61 -29.29 15.46
CA PHE A 1192 45.16 -28.08 14.83
C PHE A 1192 46.59 -28.17 14.28
N ASP A 1193 47.32 -29.28 14.40
CA ASP A 1193 48.68 -29.36 13.84
C ASP A 1193 48.94 -30.62 12.99
N ARG A 1194 49.30 -30.34 11.73
CA ARG A 1194 49.76 -31.18 10.59
C ARG A 1194 48.90 -32.39 10.16
N PRO A 1195 48.65 -32.58 8.85
CA PRO A 1195 47.93 -33.75 8.35
C PRO A 1195 48.79 -35.02 8.45
N SER A 1196 48.18 -36.11 8.91
CA SER A 1196 48.74 -37.46 8.91
C SER A 1196 47.85 -38.40 8.11
N MET A 1197 48.44 -39.26 7.27
CA MET A 1197 47.71 -40.32 6.57
C MET A 1197 47.25 -41.38 7.56
N VAL A 1198 45.96 -41.70 7.55
CA VAL A 1198 45.43 -42.84 8.30
C VAL A 1198 44.81 -43.82 7.31
N CYS A 1199 45.16 -45.10 7.45
CA CYS A 1199 44.54 -46.20 6.73
C CYS A 1199 43.13 -46.41 7.31
N ILE A 1200 42.09 -46.27 6.48
CA ILE A 1200 40.72 -46.60 6.88
C ILE A 1200 40.54 -48.10 6.58
N ASN A 1201 40.28 -48.89 7.62
CA ASN A 1201 39.86 -50.30 7.47
C ASN A 1201 38.40 -50.38 7.07
#